data_AF-A0A2E5XBC2-F1
#
_entry.id   AF-A0A2E5XBC2-F1
#
_cell.length_a   1.000
_cell.length_b   1.000
_cell.length_c   1.000
_cell.angle_alpha   90.00
_cell.angle_beta   90.00
_cell.angle_gamma   90.00
#
_symmetry.space_group_name_H-M   'P 1'
#
loop_
_entity.id
_entity.type
_entity.pdbx_description
1 polymer ?
#
loop_
_entity_poly.entity_id
_entity_poly.type
_entity_poly.pdbx_seq_one_letter_code
_entity_poly.pdbx_strand_id
1 'polypeptide(L)'
;MTRNLKRIIFVFLFFTNYLISSQIDSVFVYCDSEDFNGIYLNYLDDNYINCELQYDGGKYNSKVRVRGSSSRKFNKKSLKIKFSTESGNKSINLNADYLDKSYMHQQLSSQLYSMISVPVFSCSHKAVFLNDEFLGIYLDVENVDDSFLLRNNLSSYGNLYKASKDYANLSMYDDADYYWQKKNNINWGNQDLKQLIDQINYTPIYRYREFIKDKFNYQNLISSVALNILIGNGSTYYHNYFLYHNIIDDNKWYYLPWDLDKTMSSYNEFLRYDYCSWSNLSSGAMPENPLIKKLFLHPVIFEDIKKEIENISENIFNPEVLYPIIDSLKITLDQYIDLDTTDQVNSFKQWEKEIKKIKNYIINRPKEVKNQINNTPTPFLMYNNYNQHFKDTILLTWGNSYVGNEKCNSYDLKISESKLFDNKETYIFKNIRDTFFKYSLPKGKYYWHINAVNGQTKTNGHNTRSFFNVGEAHFLTGTINDKVVLENKVIVIPQDLKIEKSGKLIVKGKSEIYVYPNCQILNYGSLKIHGDKNNLIKIQCHREELFWSGIYSEGDLELEYCDFSQVKWKSIIRQIRGEAKMIKCKATDNFVRESVSFNHCPVTIINNYFENNSGEGVLMLDCSGDVSKNTIIGIADAIEGTKCQDLKIYNNFITNSADDGIDLNWGKQIQVFNNTIINSKDKGISLTIDSTSMNNQVKNNLIVTCKKGVGIEGSGMIKLNNNYYINNAHPIIIENPNLVSAVSENEMFNNTFVNKHVEFIKANKKFPYKLFTEKNGTSIYLTSNAPYPIDLKGLQIFDNKKIIWNCVNQRILFPNEKLNIENITVSELDNSHKKFEIIGPNYLINSVQNSNKYKGLSYILLIMFLIIIVKKMIRS
;
A
#
# COMPACT_ATOMS: atom_id res chain seq x y z
N MET A 1 -35.49 19.51 15.42
CA MET A 1 -34.77 20.80 15.49
C MET A 1 -34.28 21.13 14.09
N THR A 2 -34.78 22.20 13.47
CA THR A 2 -34.48 22.55 12.07
C THR A 2 -33.02 22.97 11.90
N ARG A 3 -32.46 22.73 10.70
CA ARG A 3 -31.05 22.94 10.33
C ARG A 3 -30.57 24.39 10.58
N ASN A 4 -31.48 25.36 10.47
CA ASN A 4 -31.22 26.78 10.76
C ASN A 4 -31.09 27.07 12.26
N LEU A 5 -31.81 26.33 13.13
CA LEU A 5 -31.76 26.56 14.57
C LEU A 5 -30.46 26.03 15.19
N LYS A 6 -29.89 24.94 14.65
CA LYS A 6 -28.54 24.47 15.03
C LYS A 6 -27.44 25.44 14.58
N ARG A 7 -27.57 26.04 13.39
CA ARG A 7 -26.65 27.09 12.89
C ARG A 7 -26.66 28.33 13.77
N ILE A 8 -27.85 28.81 14.14
CA ILE A 8 -27.99 30.00 15.00
C ILE A 8 -27.44 29.70 16.40
N ILE A 9 -27.75 28.54 17.00
CA ILE A 9 -27.27 28.18 18.34
C ILE A 9 -25.74 27.99 18.37
N PHE A 10 -25.13 27.44 17.32
CA PHE A 10 -23.67 27.28 17.25
C PHE A 10 -22.96 28.62 17.09
N VAL A 11 -23.47 29.52 16.24
CA VAL A 11 -22.96 30.89 16.09
C VAL A 11 -23.17 31.69 17.38
N PHE A 12 -24.33 31.57 18.03
CA PHE A 12 -24.67 32.31 19.24
C PHE A 12 -23.89 31.83 20.47
N LEU A 13 -23.66 30.51 20.65
CA LEU A 13 -22.81 29.97 21.71
C LEU A 13 -21.32 30.29 21.51
N PHE A 14 -20.88 30.45 20.26
CA PHE A 14 -19.53 30.95 19.97
C PHE A 14 -19.40 32.43 20.34
N PHE A 15 -20.43 33.24 20.06
CA PHE A 15 -20.42 34.68 20.36
C PHE A 15 -20.56 35.01 21.86
N THR A 16 -21.34 34.24 22.64
CA THR A 16 -21.58 34.59 24.05
C THR A 16 -20.44 34.24 25.00
N ASN A 17 -19.52 33.34 24.62
CA ASN A 17 -18.27 33.11 25.39
C ASN A 17 -17.12 34.04 24.98
N TYR A 18 -17.24 34.79 23.88
CA TYR A 18 -16.15 35.59 23.30
C TYR A 18 -16.09 37.05 23.78
N LEU A 19 -17.07 37.49 24.58
CA LEU A 19 -17.12 38.86 25.11
C LEU A 19 -16.19 39.08 26.33
N ILE A 20 -15.38 38.08 26.71
CA ILE A 20 -14.44 38.15 27.85
C ILE A 20 -13.09 37.53 27.45
N SER A 21 -12.43 38.09 26.44
CA SER A 21 -10.95 38.20 26.29
C SER A 21 -10.64 38.49 24.81
N SER A 22 -10.26 39.73 24.50
CA SER A 22 -9.80 40.12 23.17
C SER A 22 -8.30 39.83 22.96
N GLN A 23 -7.69 38.96 23.78
CA GLN A 23 -6.24 38.73 23.81
C GLN A 23 -5.91 37.26 23.56
N ILE A 24 -4.80 37.04 22.84
CA ILE A 24 -4.19 35.70 22.70
C ILE A 24 -3.46 35.32 23.99
N ASP A 25 -3.37 34.02 24.29
CA ASP A 25 -2.66 33.57 25.48
C ASP A 25 -1.18 33.95 25.44
N SER A 26 -0.63 34.28 26.59
CA SER A 26 0.78 34.64 26.74
C SER A 26 1.63 33.43 27.15
N VAL A 27 2.87 33.39 26.66
CA VAL A 27 3.89 32.41 27.02
C VAL A 27 5.13 33.16 27.44
N PHE A 28 5.61 32.96 28.67
CA PHE A 28 6.81 33.61 29.16
C PHE A 28 7.95 32.59 29.24
N VAL A 29 9.09 32.95 28.66
CA VAL A 29 10.31 32.16 28.66
C VAL A 29 11.39 32.96 29.36
N TYR A 30 11.91 32.43 30.47
CA TYR A 30 12.97 33.05 31.24
C TYR A 30 14.25 32.24 31.10
N CYS A 31 15.31 32.83 30.57
CA CYS A 31 16.60 32.17 30.41
C CYS A 31 17.75 33.17 30.43
N ASP A 32 18.97 32.66 30.56
CA ASP A 32 20.16 33.47 30.41
C ASP A 32 20.24 34.06 29.00
N SER A 33 20.45 35.37 28.92
CA SER A 33 20.44 36.11 27.65
C SER A 33 21.64 35.78 26.76
N GLU A 34 22.80 35.46 27.35
CA GLU A 34 23.99 35.06 26.58
C GLU A 34 23.77 33.67 25.96
N ASP A 35 23.23 32.72 26.73
CA ASP A 35 22.88 31.39 26.26
C ASP A 35 21.81 31.44 25.13
N PHE A 36 20.77 32.27 25.30
CA PHE A 36 19.72 32.42 24.30
C PHE A 36 20.26 33.02 23.00
N ASN A 37 21.07 34.07 23.11
CA ASN A 37 21.76 34.65 21.95
C ASN A 37 22.71 33.61 21.32
N GLY A 38 23.36 32.78 22.13
CA GLY A 38 24.19 31.67 21.69
C GLY A 38 23.46 30.69 20.79
N ILE A 39 22.25 30.24 21.16
CA ILE A 39 21.46 29.34 20.30
C ILE A 39 20.86 30.07 19.07
N TYR A 40 20.67 31.39 19.13
CA TYR A 40 20.23 32.19 17.97
C TYR A 40 21.34 32.36 16.93
N LEU A 41 22.58 32.56 17.37
CA LEU A 41 23.76 32.66 16.50
C LEU A 41 24.12 31.28 15.93
N ASN A 42 24.09 30.24 16.77
CA ASN A 42 24.38 28.86 16.40
C ASN A 42 23.11 28.09 16.01
N TYR A 43 22.22 28.72 15.25
CA TYR A 43 20.86 28.23 14.98
C TYR A 43 20.79 26.86 14.27
N LEU A 44 21.88 26.38 13.66
CA LEU A 44 21.96 25.07 13.02
C LEU A 44 22.03 23.92 14.04
N ASP A 45 22.51 24.20 15.25
CA ASP A 45 22.63 23.20 16.30
C ASP A 45 21.27 22.83 16.91
N ASP A 46 21.16 21.61 17.44
CA ASP A 46 20.00 21.15 18.20
C ASP A 46 20.20 21.25 19.72
N ASN A 47 21.10 22.16 20.14
CA ASN A 47 21.48 22.37 21.54
C ASN A 47 20.33 23.00 22.33
N TYR A 48 20.06 22.42 23.50
CA TYR A 48 19.07 22.91 24.46
C TYR A 48 19.77 23.70 25.56
N ILE A 49 19.21 24.87 25.90
CA ILE A 49 19.58 25.66 27.08
C ILE A 49 18.47 25.53 28.13
N ASN A 50 18.80 25.75 29.41
CA ASN A 50 17.82 25.73 30.48
C ASN A 50 16.98 27.02 30.47
N CYS A 51 15.70 26.92 30.81
CA CYS A 51 14.81 28.05 30.98
C CYS A 51 13.71 27.75 32.03
N GLU A 52 13.05 28.78 32.54
CA GLU A 52 11.73 28.66 33.18
C GLU A 52 10.66 29.01 32.14
N LEU A 53 9.62 28.18 32.05
CA LEU A 53 8.47 28.39 31.17
C LEU A 53 7.24 28.69 32.01
N GLN A 54 6.56 29.80 31.73
CA GLN A 54 5.19 30.03 32.18
C GLN A 54 4.23 29.79 31.01
N TYR A 55 3.38 28.77 31.13
CA TYR A 55 2.48 28.31 30.07
C TYR A 55 1.23 27.66 30.68
N ASP A 56 0.05 27.98 30.13
CA ASP A 56 -1.24 27.40 30.54
C ASP A 56 -1.48 27.48 32.06
N GLY A 57 -1.18 28.64 32.66
CA GLY A 57 -1.33 28.91 34.08
C GLY A 57 -0.30 28.25 35.01
N GLY A 58 0.61 27.43 34.48
CA GLY A 58 1.68 26.77 35.24
C GLY A 58 3.07 27.37 35.01
N LYS A 59 4.00 27.06 35.92
CA LYS A 59 5.43 27.36 35.81
C LYS A 59 6.25 26.07 35.80
N TYR A 60 7.20 25.96 34.89
CA TYR A 60 7.94 24.73 34.65
C TYR A 60 9.42 24.98 34.42
N ASN A 61 10.27 24.24 35.13
CA ASN A 61 11.67 24.07 34.74
C ASN A 61 11.73 23.36 33.38
N SER A 62 12.38 24.01 32.43
CA SER A 62 12.23 23.72 31.01
C SER A 62 13.57 23.81 30.28
N LYS A 63 13.57 23.36 29.03
CA LYS A 63 14.68 23.58 28.10
C LYS A 63 14.17 24.10 26.77
N VAL A 64 14.82 25.13 26.24
CA VAL A 64 14.49 25.76 24.96
C VAL A 64 15.61 25.54 23.94
N ARG A 65 15.23 25.44 22.67
CA ARG A 65 16.14 25.49 21.53
C ARG A 65 15.46 26.11 20.31
N VAL A 66 16.26 26.54 19.35
CA VAL A 66 15.79 26.84 17.98
C VAL A 66 15.29 25.56 17.31
N ARG A 67 14.20 25.65 16.52
CA ARG A 67 13.63 24.54 15.75
C ARG A 67 13.39 24.91 14.29
N GLY A 68 13.15 23.87 13.49
CA GLY A 68 12.85 23.99 12.06
C GLY A 68 13.94 23.35 11.20
N SER A 69 13.92 23.65 9.91
CA SER A 69 14.99 23.30 8.96
C SER A 69 15.42 24.60 8.28
N SER A 70 14.90 24.88 7.09
CA SER A 70 15.17 26.11 6.35
C SER A 70 14.75 27.38 7.09
N SER A 71 13.77 27.32 7.99
CA SER A 71 13.28 28.46 8.76
C SER A 71 14.26 28.98 9.82
N ARG A 72 15.24 28.16 10.23
CA ARG A 72 16.23 28.53 11.25
C ARG A 72 17.11 29.72 10.82
N LYS A 73 17.23 29.98 9.52
CA LYS A 73 18.01 31.08 8.97
C LYS A 73 17.33 32.45 9.07
N PHE A 74 16.03 32.49 9.35
CA PHE A 74 15.29 33.75 9.43
C PHE A 74 15.57 34.48 10.74
N ASN A 75 15.40 35.80 10.76
CA ASN A 75 15.75 36.64 11.91
C ASN A 75 14.98 36.18 13.16
N LYS A 76 13.64 36.11 13.05
CA LYS A 76 12.77 35.52 14.06
C LYS A 76 12.82 34.00 14.00
N LYS A 77 13.29 33.37 15.07
CA LYS A 77 13.51 31.91 15.14
C LYS A 77 12.29 31.23 15.74
N SER A 78 11.84 30.13 15.13
CA SER A 78 10.90 29.22 15.81
C SER A 78 11.60 28.53 16.98
N LEU A 79 10.87 28.32 18.09
CA LEU A 79 11.38 27.72 19.33
C LEU A 79 10.70 26.38 19.63
N LYS A 80 11.47 25.43 20.17
CA LYS A 80 10.93 24.21 20.79
C LYS A 80 11.27 24.21 22.27
N ILE A 81 10.26 24.08 23.12
CA ILE A 81 10.42 24.05 24.57
C ILE A 81 9.99 22.68 25.09
N LYS A 82 10.84 22.04 25.87
CA LYS A 82 10.57 20.76 26.56
C LYS A 82 10.45 21.00 28.05
N PHE A 83 9.45 20.41 28.66
CA PHE A 83 9.20 20.54 30.10
C PHE A 83 8.49 19.29 30.63
N SER A 84 8.51 19.10 31.94
CA SER A 84 7.84 17.98 32.60
C SER A 84 6.60 18.47 33.35
N THR A 85 5.54 17.68 33.31
CA THR A 85 4.31 17.89 34.07
C THR A 85 4.01 16.62 34.89
N GLU A 86 3.02 16.66 35.79
CA GLU A 86 2.58 15.47 36.54
C GLU A 86 2.12 14.33 35.62
N SER A 87 1.65 14.66 34.41
CA SER A 87 1.24 13.71 33.38
C SER A 87 2.39 13.24 32.47
N GLY A 88 3.62 13.69 32.74
CA GLY A 88 4.84 13.30 32.02
C GLY A 88 5.48 14.45 31.24
N ASN A 89 6.44 14.08 30.39
CA ASN A 89 7.20 15.02 29.57
C ASN A 89 6.35 15.56 28.42
N LYS A 90 6.29 16.89 28.31
CA LYS A 90 5.61 17.62 27.25
C LYS A 90 6.60 18.41 26.41
N SER A 91 6.15 18.82 25.22
CA SER A 91 6.85 19.85 24.46
C SER A 91 5.88 20.72 23.70
N ILE A 92 6.17 22.02 23.68
CA ILE A 92 5.49 23.01 22.86
C ILE A 92 6.41 23.50 21.75
N ASN A 93 5.79 24.05 20.73
CA ASN A 93 6.33 24.15 19.39
C ASN A 93 5.92 25.54 18.87
N LEU A 94 6.66 26.55 19.27
CA LEU A 94 6.38 27.95 18.94
C LEU A 94 6.97 28.27 17.57
N ASN A 95 6.11 28.25 16.55
CA ASN A 95 6.45 28.61 15.19
C ASN A 95 6.41 30.12 15.00
N ALA A 96 7.51 30.70 14.52
CA ALA A 96 7.54 32.11 14.13
C ALA A 96 6.74 32.37 12.85
N ASP A 97 6.60 31.36 11.99
CA ASP A 97 5.99 31.43 10.65
C ASP A 97 6.41 32.69 9.86
N TYR A 98 7.69 33.06 9.97
CA TYR A 98 8.25 34.33 9.50
C TYR A 98 7.93 34.68 8.04
N LEU A 99 7.72 33.70 7.15
CA LEU A 99 7.37 33.97 5.75
C LEU A 99 5.87 34.26 5.54
N ASP A 100 5.01 33.85 6.45
CA ASP A 100 3.58 34.16 6.43
C ASP A 100 3.33 35.55 7.02
N LYS A 101 3.33 36.56 6.14
CA LYS A 101 3.06 37.95 6.51
C LYS A 101 1.63 38.20 6.99
N SER A 102 0.73 37.22 6.93
CA SER A 102 -0.62 37.32 7.49
C SER A 102 -0.70 36.80 8.92
N TYR A 103 0.24 35.93 9.33
CA TYR A 103 0.17 35.07 10.52
C TYR A 103 -1.02 34.09 10.54
N MET A 104 -1.85 34.00 9.49
CA MET A 104 -3.13 33.28 9.53
C MET A 104 -3.14 31.95 8.74
N HIS A 105 -2.23 31.72 7.81
CA HIS A 105 -2.36 30.61 6.85
C HIS A 105 -2.45 29.24 7.52
N GLN A 106 -1.53 28.94 8.44
CA GLN A 106 -1.46 27.64 9.08
C GLN A 106 -2.67 27.38 9.99
N GLN A 107 -3.07 28.36 10.81
CA GLN A 107 -4.23 28.23 11.69
C GLN A 107 -5.54 28.11 10.90
N LEU A 108 -5.75 28.93 9.86
CA LEU A 108 -6.93 28.82 9.00
C LEU A 108 -6.98 27.46 8.31
N SER A 109 -5.83 27.00 7.78
CA SER A 109 -5.75 25.72 7.08
C SER A 109 -6.00 24.53 8.02
N SER A 110 -5.44 24.53 9.23
CA SER A 110 -5.71 23.48 10.21
C SER A 110 -7.18 23.49 10.66
N GLN A 111 -7.78 24.67 10.84
CA GLN A 111 -9.20 24.77 11.17
C GLN A 111 -10.09 24.21 10.05
N LEU A 112 -9.78 24.50 8.79
CA LEU A 112 -10.47 23.94 7.62
C LEU A 112 -10.41 22.40 7.61
N TYR A 113 -9.24 21.81 7.84
CA TYR A 113 -9.08 20.35 7.96
C TYR A 113 -9.94 19.78 9.11
N SER A 114 -9.98 20.47 10.25
CA SER A 114 -10.83 20.08 11.37
C SER A 114 -12.33 20.14 11.01
N MET A 115 -12.78 21.14 10.24
CA MET A 115 -14.18 21.28 9.83
C MET A 115 -14.65 20.16 8.89
N ILE A 116 -13.75 19.59 8.08
CA ILE A 116 -14.02 18.43 7.23
C ILE A 116 -13.74 17.10 7.95
N SER A 117 -13.52 17.11 9.27
CA SER A 117 -13.26 15.92 10.09
C SER A 117 -12.03 15.10 9.66
N VAL A 118 -11.02 15.78 9.08
CA VAL A 118 -9.70 15.18 8.84
C VAL A 118 -8.82 15.45 10.07
N PRO A 119 -8.22 14.43 10.69
CA PRO A 119 -7.33 14.63 11.84
C PRO A 119 -6.17 15.55 11.47
N VAL A 120 -5.98 16.61 12.26
CA VAL A 120 -4.99 17.65 12.03
C VAL A 120 -4.53 18.23 13.35
N PHE A 121 -3.25 18.63 13.41
CA PHE A 121 -2.64 19.21 14.59
C PHE A 121 -3.40 20.48 15.03
N SER A 122 -3.50 20.71 16.34
CA SER A 122 -4.01 21.98 16.84
C SER A 122 -2.97 23.09 16.65
N CYS A 123 -3.45 24.29 16.34
CA CYS A 123 -2.63 25.46 16.06
C CYS A 123 -3.33 26.71 16.60
N SER A 124 -2.64 27.51 17.42
CA SER A 124 -3.19 28.74 18.01
C SER A 124 -2.10 29.80 18.20
N HIS A 125 -2.44 31.06 17.94
CA HIS A 125 -1.55 32.20 18.25
C HIS A 125 -1.25 32.33 19.74
N LYS A 126 -0.01 32.73 20.03
CA LYS A 126 0.51 33.03 21.36
C LYS A 126 1.34 34.31 21.33
N ALA A 127 1.19 35.14 22.35
CA ALA A 127 2.08 36.27 22.62
C ALA A 127 3.27 35.72 23.42
N VAL A 128 4.47 35.72 22.83
CA VAL A 128 5.66 35.16 23.48
C VAL A 128 6.49 36.28 24.06
N PHE A 129 6.88 36.12 25.32
CA PHE A 129 7.76 37.02 26.04
C PHE A 129 9.05 36.28 26.41
N LEU A 130 10.19 36.93 26.18
CA LEU A 130 11.51 36.46 26.59
C LEU A 130 12.03 37.42 27.65
N ASN A 131 12.27 36.92 28.87
CA ASN A 131 12.71 37.77 29.99
C ASN A 131 11.85 39.04 30.15
N ASP A 132 10.51 38.85 30.14
CA ASP A 132 9.47 39.90 30.19
C ASP A 132 9.41 40.87 28.99
N GLU A 133 10.31 40.76 28.01
CA GLU A 133 10.24 41.53 26.76
C GLU A 133 9.41 40.80 25.71
N PHE A 134 8.55 41.52 24.99
CA PHE A 134 7.72 40.94 23.93
C PHE A 134 8.61 40.47 22.78
N LEU A 135 8.70 39.15 22.60
CA LEU A 135 9.49 38.52 21.54
C LEU A 135 8.72 38.47 20.22
N GLY A 136 7.39 38.41 20.27
CA GLY A 136 6.55 38.44 19.08
C GLY A 136 5.35 37.50 19.13
N ILE A 137 4.60 37.50 18.03
CA ILE A 137 3.49 36.58 17.78
C ILE A 137 4.05 35.26 17.26
N TYR A 138 3.67 34.15 17.89
CA TYR A 138 4.03 32.80 17.46
C TYR A 138 2.77 31.94 17.34
N LEU A 139 2.86 30.84 16.60
CA LEU A 139 1.87 29.77 16.61
C LEU A 139 2.36 28.62 17.49
N ASP A 140 1.57 28.21 18.47
CA ASP A 140 1.79 26.96 19.19
C ASP A 140 1.19 25.80 18.40
N VAL A 141 2.06 24.93 17.89
CA VAL A 141 1.73 23.86 16.94
C VAL A 141 1.89 22.50 17.59
N GLU A 142 0.80 21.78 17.80
CA GLU A 142 0.81 20.46 18.43
C GLU A 142 1.82 19.50 17.76
N ASN A 143 2.49 18.66 18.56
CA ASN A 143 3.30 17.58 18.02
C ASN A 143 2.37 16.47 17.50
N VAL A 144 2.58 16.03 16.26
CA VAL A 144 1.93 14.84 15.73
C VAL A 144 2.66 13.61 16.28
N ASP A 145 2.17 13.13 17.42
CA ASP A 145 2.65 11.97 18.18
C ASP A 145 1.47 11.15 18.76
N ASP A 146 1.73 10.26 19.71
CA ASP A 146 0.69 9.41 20.32
C ASP A 146 -0.44 10.20 20.99
N SER A 147 -0.16 11.37 21.55
CA SER A 147 -1.19 12.23 22.18
C SER A 147 -2.12 12.81 21.11
N PHE A 148 -1.55 13.25 20.00
CA PHE A 148 -2.31 13.70 18.84
C PHE A 148 -3.23 12.58 18.31
N LEU A 149 -2.73 11.35 18.21
CA LEU A 149 -3.54 10.21 17.77
C LEU A 149 -4.74 9.99 18.70
N LEU A 150 -4.50 9.91 20.02
CA LEU A 150 -5.54 9.70 21.01
C LEU A 150 -6.60 10.82 21.01
N ARG A 151 -6.18 12.09 20.89
CA ARG A 151 -7.09 13.25 20.79
C ARG A 151 -8.03 13.14 19.59
N ASN A 152 -7.58 12.50 18.51
CA ASN A 152 -8.36 12.31 17.28
C ASN A 152 -9.07 10.94 17.21
N ASN A 153 -9.19 10.23 18.34
CA ASN A 153 -9.75 8.88 18.41
C ASN A 153 -9.02 7.86 17.52
N LEU A 154 -7.71 8.02 17.38
CA LEU A 154 -6.82 7.07 16.71
C LEU A 154 -5.97 6.36 17.75
N SER A 155 -5.70 5.08 17.53
CA SER A 155 -4.88 4.26 18.43
C SER A 155 -3.42 4.74 18.46
N SER A 156 -2.83 4.87 19.66
CA SER A 156 -1.39 5.10 19.81
C SER A 156 -0.54 3.87 19.45
N TYR A 157 -1.16 2.71 19.22
CA TYR A 157 -0.48 1.47 18.83
C TYR A 157 -0.33 1.30 17.31
N GLY A 158 -0.92 2.17 16.50
CA GLY A 158 -0.70 2.20 15.05
C GLY A 158 0.70 2.74 14.68
N ASN A 159 1.10 2.62 13.42
CA ASN A 159 2.40 3.13 12.96
C ASN A 159 2.26 4.53 12.36
N LEU A 160 2.99 5.50 12.91
CA LEU A 160 2.98 6.89 12.47
C LEU A 160 4.29 7.26 11.77
N TYR A 161 4.20 7.68 10.51
CA TYR A 161 5.32 8.03 9.65
C TYR A 161 5.24 9.49 9.23
N LYS A 162 6.31 10.25 9.44
CA LYS A 162 6.47 11.60 8.92
C LYS A 162 7.23 11.57 7.59
N ALA A 163 6.68 12.16 6.54
CA ALA A 163 7.46 12.55 5.37
C ALA A 163 8.47 13.62 5.82
N SER A 164 9.73 13.23 6.02
CA SER A 164 10.70 14.00 6.82
C SER A 164 11.80 14.68 6.01
N LYS A 165 11.98 14.23 4.77
CA LYS A 165 12.91 14.78 3.80
C LYS A 165 12.24 14.80 2.43
N ASP A 166 12.71 15.67 1.56
CA ASP A 166 12.34 15.63 0.16
C ASP A 166 12.57 14.22 -0.41
N TYR A 167 11.70 13.79 -1.32
CA TYR A 167 11.57 12.42 -1.87
C TYR A 167 10.70 11.43 -1.07
N ALA A 168 10.15 11.82 0.08
CA ALA A 168 9.06 11.08 0.72
C ALA A 168 7.77 11.25 -0.09
N ASN A 169 7.71 10.58 -1.24
CA ASN A 169 6.70 10.76 -2.28
C ASN A 169 5.99 9.46 -2.66
N LEU A 170 6.29 8.33 -2.01
CA LEU A 170 5.70 7.02 -2.28
C LEU A 170 5.96 6.47 -3.68
N SER A 171 6.89 7.04 -4.44
CA SER A 171 7.31 6.49 -5.73
C SER A 171 8.16 5.24 -5.55
N MET A 172 8.37 4.46 -6.62
CA MET A 172 9.31 3.33 -6.63
C MET A 172 10.78 3.70 -6.28
N TYR A 173 11.11 5.00 -6.22
CA TYR A 173 12.42 5.51 -5.83
C TYR A 173 12.44 6.06 -4.39
N ASP A 174 11.31 5.96 -3.67
CA ASP A 174 11.21 6.39 -2.28
C ASP A 174 11.85 5.34 -1.36
N ASP A 175 12.93 5.73 -0.69
CA ASP A 175 13.54 4.97 0.38
C ASP A 175 12.84 5.27 1.72
N ALA A 176 11.97 4.34 2.11
CA ALA A 176 11.22 4.37 3.36
C ALA A 176 12.10 4.50 4.61
N ASP A 177 13.36 4.02 4.60
CA ASP A 177 14.26 4.11 5.76
C ASP A 177 14.98 5.45 5.83
N TYR A 178 15.17 6.12 4.68
CA TYR A 178 15.97 7.33 4.60
C TYR A 178 15.13 8.62 4.58
N TYR A 179 14.01 8.64 3.85
CA TYR A 179 13.19 9.86 3.66
C TYR A 179 12.08 10.02 4.70
N TRP A 180 11.73 8.95 5.40
CA TRP A 180 10.65 8.93 6.39
C TRP A 180 11.19 8.83 7.81
N GLN A 181 10.51 9.50 8.73
CA GLN A 181 10.76 9.35 10.17
C GLN A 181 9.58 8.65 10.81
N LYS A 182 9.80 7.44 11.31
CA LYS A 182 8.83 6.74 12.14
C LYS A 182 8.75 7.42 13.53
N LYS A 183 7.55 7.77 14.00
CA LYS A 183 7.32 8.62 15.18
C LYS A 183 6.96 7.83 16.44
N ASN A 184 6.36 6.66 16.28
CA ASN A 184 6.08 5.70 17.32
C ASN A 184 6.47 4.30 16.84
N ASN A 185 6.49 3.29 17.71
CA ASN A 185 6.92 1.92 17.32
C ASN A 185 8.27 1.88 16.56
N ILE A 186 9.20 2.77 16.93
CA ILE A 186 10.44 3.07 16.16
C ILE A 186 11.28 1.81 15.93
N ASN A 187 11.23 0.86 16.86
CA ASN A 187 12.00 -0.38 16.81
C ASN A 187 11.42 -1.44 15.85
N TRP A 188 10.28 -1.21 15.21
CA TRP A 188 9.62 -2.22 14.35
C TRP A 188 10.04 -2.15 12.87
N GLY A 189 10.94 -1.24 12.51
CA GLY A 189 11.29 -0.97 11.12
C GLY A 189 10.10 -0.40 10.31
N ASN A 190 10.31 -0.27 8.99
CA ASN A 190 9.38 0.40 8.07
C ASN A 190 8.78 -0.56 7.01
N GLN A 191 8.67 -1.85 7.33
CA GLN A 191 8.29 -2.88 6.35
C GLN A 191 6.88 -2.70 5.78
N ASP A 192 5.92 -2.25 6.58
CA ASP A 192 4.56 -1.95 6.14
C ASP A 192 4.51 -0.76 5.18
N LEU A 193 5.32 0.28 5.42
CA LEU A 193 5.46 1.42 4.51
C LEU A 193 6.14 1.00 3.20
N LYS A 194 7.19 0.18 3.24
CA LYS A 194 7.83 -0.38 2.03
C LYS A 194 6.82 -1.18 1.21
N GLN A 195 6.04 -2.03 1.87
CA GLN A 195 4.97 -2.79 1.21
C GLN A 195 3.89 -1.88 0.62
N LEU A 196 3.50 -0.81 1.31
CA LEU A 196 2.56 0.18 0.79
C LEU A 196 3.10 0.87 -0.47
N ILE A 197 4.37 1.28 -0.45
CA ILE A 197 5.05 1.88 -1.61
C ILE A 197 5.00 0.92 -2.80
N ASP A 198 5.41 -0.34 -2.62
CA ASP A 198 5.33 -1.35 -3.67
C ASP A 198 3.90 -1.50 -4.21
N GLN A 199 2.92 -1.68 -3.31
CA GLN A 199 1.52 -1.87 -3.69
C GLN A 199 0.95 -0.67 -4.46
N ILE A 200 1.24 0.58 -4.04
CA ILE A 200 0.79 1.78 -4.75
C ILE A 200 1.38 1.82 -6.16
N ASN A 201 2.66 1.49 -6.32
CA ASN A 201 3.33 1.54 -7.63
C ASN A 201 2.84 0.42 -8.56
N TYR A 202 2.69 -0.81 -8.06
CA TYR A 202 2.34 -1.98 -8.88
C TYR A 202 0.83 -2.20 -9.08
N THR A 203 -0.03 -1.58 -8.27
CA THR A 203 -1.49 -1.70 -8.50
C THR A 203 -1.89 -1.01 -9.81
N PRO A 204 -2.50 -1.73 -10.77
CA PRO A 204 -2.91 -1.16 -12.03
C PRO A 204 -4.14 -0.26 -11.85
N ILE A 205 -4.29 0.74 -12.74
CA ILE A 205 -5.30 1.79 -12.57
C ILE A 205 -6.73 1.24 -12.43
N TYR A 206 -7.08 0.17 -13.13
CA TYR A 206 -8.42 -0.41 -13.10
C TYR A 206 -8.77 -1.11 -11.77
N ARG A 207 -7.78 -1.55 -10.98
CA ARG A 207 -7.95 -2.07 -9.60
C ARG A 207 -7.75 -0.99 -8.53
N TYR A 208 -7.26 0.19 -8.91
CA TYR A 208 -6.77 1.17 -7.96
C TYR A 208 -7.83 1.67 -6.97
N ARG A 209 -9.10 1.79 -7.40
CA ARG A 209 -10.18 2.18 -6.49
C ARG A 209 -10.46 1.15 -5.41
N GLU A 210 -10.45 -0.14 -5.76
CA GLU A 210 -10.65 -1.22 -4.80
C GLU A 210 -9.48 -1.25 -3.81
N PHE A 211 -8.26 -1.16 -4.35
CA PHE A 211 -7.03 -1.06 -3.56
C PHE A 211 -7.07 0.11 -2.56
N ILE A 212 -7.41 1.33 -3.00
CA ILE A 212 -7.46 2.50 -2.09
C ILE A 212 -8.57 2.34 -1.04
N LYS A 213 -9.71 1.73 -1.38
CA LYS A 213 -10.77 1.45 -0.39
C LYS A 213 -10.38 0.39 0.63
N ASP A 214 -9.59 -0.60 0.22
CA ASP A 214 -9.04 -1.63 1.09
C ASP A 214 -7.96 -1.07 2.01
N LYS A 215 -6.98 -0.35 1.45
CA LYS A 215 -5.79 0.12 2.18
C LYS A 215 -5.94 1.44 2.90
N PHE A 216 -6.75 2.37 2.42
CA PHE A 216 -6.88 3.70 3.01
C PHE A 216 -8.27 3.95 3.57
N ASN A 217 -8.33 4.80 4.60
CA ASN A 217 -9.58 5.45 4.94
C ASN A 217 -9.97 6.38 3.78
N TYR A 218 -10.87 5.90 2.92
CA TYR A 218 -11.22 6.55 1.66
C TYR A 218 -11.72 7.98 1.86
N GLN A 219 -12.59 8.21 2.84
CA GLN A 219 -13.12 9.55 3.12
C GLN A 219 -12.00 10.50 3.56
N ASN A 220 -11.15 10.08 4.50
CA ASN A 220 -10.01 10.89 4.95
C ASN A 220 -9.11 11.28 3.77
N LEU A 221 -8.76 10.34 2.89
CA LEU A 221 -7.88 10.60 1.76
C LEU A 221 -8.52 11.57 0.75
N ILE A 222 -9.77 11.33 0.35
CA ILE A 222 -10.46 12.17 -0.66
C ILE A 222 -10.69 13.60 -0.14
N SER A 223 -11.19 13.75 1.09
CA SER A 223 -11.38 15.07 1.71
C SER A 223 -10.04 15.80 1.91
N SER A 224 -8.97 15.06 2.24
CA SER A 224 -7.64 15.66 2.38
C SER A 224 -7.10 16.23 1.07
N VAL A 225 -7.24 15.47 -0.03
CA VAL A 225 -6.80 15.90 -1.36
C VAL A 225 -7.65 17.05 -1.87
N ALA A 226 -8.97 16.98 -1.72
CA ALA A 226 -9.90 18.04 -2.13
C ALA A 226 -9.61 19.36 -1.40
N LEU A 227 -9.41 19.33 -0.07
CA LEU A 227 -9.06 20.54 0.66
C LEU A 227 -7.66 21.05 0.32
N ASN A 228 -6.67 20.15 0.12
CA ASN A 228 -5.32 20.55 -0.29
C ASN A 228 -5.32 21.35 -1.59
N ILE A 229 -6.20 20.99 -2.53
CA ILE A 229 -6.40 21.70 -3.81
C ILE A 229 -6.91 23.12 -3.57
N LEU A 230 -7.90 23.28 -2.68
CA LEU A 230 -8.50 24.58 -2.36
C LEU A 230 -7.54 25.47 -1.57
N ILE A 231 -6.85 24.95 -0.55
CA ILE A 231 -5.86 25.73 0.18
C ILE A 231 -4.55 25.93 -0.61
N GLY A 232 -4.33 25.20 -1.71
CA GLY A 232 -3.18 25.41 -2.59
C GLY A 232 -1.83 25.12 -1.94
N ASN A 233 -1.67 23.95 -1.28
CA ASN A 233 -0.36 23.52 -0.78
C ASN A 233 0.41 22.73 -1.85
N GLY A 234 1.48 23.32 -2.38
CA GLY A 234 2.31 22.71 -3.43
C GLY A 234 3.37 21.70 -2.96
N SER A 235 3.60 21.54 -1.65
CA SER A 235 4.70 20.68 -1.16
C SER A 235 4.30 19.25 -0.83
N THR A 236 3.01 18.92 -0.92
CA THR A 236 2.44 17.64 -0.44
C THR A 236 2.72 16.44 -1.34
N TYR A 237 3.29 16.63 -2.53
CA TYR A 237 3.69 15.52 -3.39
C TYR A 237 5.05 14.91 -2.99
N TYR A 238 5.83 15.53 -2.10
CA TYR A 238 7.18 15.03 -1.74
C TYR A 238 7.57 15.26 -0.28
N HIS A 239 6.73 15.96 0.48
CA HIS A 239 6.96 16.32 1.88
C HIS A 239 5.65 16.83 2.52
N ASN A 240 5.67 17.35 3.76
CA ASN A 240 4.55 18.08 4.40
C ASN A 240 3.28 17.23 4.65
N TYR A 241 3.45 15.94 4.95
CA TYR A 241 2.36 15.10 5.47
C TYR A 241 2.89 13.98 6.38
N PHE A 242 1.97 13.36 7.11
CA PHE A 242 2.19 12.09 7.78
C PHE A 242 1.30 11.02 7.15
N LEU A 243 1.75 9.78 7.28
CA LEU A 243 0.93 8.60 7.09
C LEU A 243 0.78 7.88 8.43
N TYR A 244 -0.46 7.54 8.78
CA TYR A 244 -0.76 6.76 9.97
C TYR A 244 -1.43 5.44 9.55
N HIS A 245 -0.85 4.31 9.95
CA HIS A 245 -1.38 2.97 9.70
C HIS A 245 -2.05 2.43 10.96
N ASN A 246 -3.39 2.34 10.93
CA ASN A 246 -4.18 1.87 12.06
C ASN A 246 -4.27 0.34 12.09
N ILE A 247 -3.20 -0.32 12.52
CA ILE A 247 -3.09 -1.79 12.51
C ILE A 247 -4.01 -2.52 13.50
N ILE A 248 -4.64 -1.81 14.44
CA ILE A 248 -5.44 -2.42 15.52
C ILE A 248 -6.93 -2.45 15.18
N ASP A 249 -7.48 -1.41 14.56
CA ASP A 249 -8.93 -1.30 14.36
C ASP A 249 -9.36 -1.72 12.95
N ASP A 250 -9.04 -0.91 11.94
CA ASP A 250 -9.52 -1.11 10.57
C ASP A 250 -8.42 -1.56 9.60
N ASN A 251 -7.17 -1.62 10.06
CA ASN A 251 -5.99 -1.95 9.26
C ASN A 251 -5.83 -1.04 8.03
N LYS A 252 -6.19 0.26 8.19
CA LYS A 252 -6.13 1.26 7.12
C LYS A 252 -5.10 2.35 7.36
N TRP A 253 -4.65 2.93 6.25
CA TRP A 253 -3.81 4.10 6.19
C TRP A 253 -4.64 5.39 6.18
N TYR A 254 -4.14 6.40 6.89
CA TYR A 254 -4.69 7.74 6.97
C TYR A 254 -3.64 8.74 6.48
N TYR A 255 -4.09 9.68 5.66
CA TYR A 255 -3.30 10.81 5.20
C TYR A 255 -3.54 12.00 6.14
N LEU A 256 -2.47 12.51 6.73
CA LEU A 256 -2.53 13.56 7.76
C LEU A 256 -1.72 14.79 7.30
N PRO A 257 -2.33 15.97 7.18
CA PRO A 257 -1.63 17.17 6.72
C PRO A 257 -0.60 17.67 7.75
N TRP A 258 0.47 18.29 7.25
CA TRP A 258 1.50 18.92 8.08
C TRP A 258 2.05 20.18 7.41
N ASP A 259 2.56 21.13 8.20
CA ASP A 259 3.29 22.31 7.70
C ASP A 259 2.49 23.10 6.65
N LEU A 260 1.48 23.82 7.15
CA LEU A 260 0.43 24.48 6.38
C LEU A 260 0.63 26.00 6.30
N ASP A 261 1.85 26.48 6.50
CA ASP A 261 2.25 27.90 6.41
C ASP A 261 2.24 28.41 4.96
N LYS A 262 2.57 27.53 4.00
CA LYS A 262 2.56 27.81 2.56
C LYS A 262 1.26 27.39 1.89
N THR A 263 0.18 28.01 2.33
CA THR A 263 -1.15 27.82 1.75
C THR A 263 -1.78 29.17 1.42
N MET A 264 -2.94 29.10 0.79
CA MET A 264 -3.74 30.22 0.32
C MET A 264 -2.89 31.17 -0.54
N SER A 265 -2.93 32.47 -0.26
CA SER A 265 -2.20 33.50 -1.00
C SER A 265 -0.67 33.45 -0.88
N SER A 266 -0.10 32.47 -0.16
CA SER A 266 1.34 32.20 -0.19
C SER A 266 1.82 31.75 -1.59
N TYR A 267 0.99 30.94 -2.25
CA TYR A 267 1.06 30.71 -3.69
C TYR A 267 -0.01 31.57 -4.40
N ASN A 268 0.05 31.67 -5.72
CA ASN A 268 -1.03 32.32 -6.47
C ASN A 268 -2.22 31.37 -6.65
N GLU A 269 -3.40 31.93 -6.94
CA GLU A 269 -4.64 31.18 -7.17
C GLU A 269 -4.59 30.25 -8.39
N PHE A 270 -3.60 30.41 -9.28
CA PHE A 270 -3.39 29.62 -10.50
C PHE A 270 -2.56 28.35 -10.29
N LEU A 271 -2.16 28.04 -9.05
CA LEU A 271 -1.49 26.77 -8.74
C LEU A 271 -2.31 25.60 -9.28
N ARG A 272 -1.69 24.68 -10.02
CA ARG A 272 -2.41 23.54 -10.61
C ARG A 272 -3.11 22.70 -9.54
N TYR A 273 -4.32 22.23 -9.81
CA TYR A 273 -5.03 21.32 -8.89
C TYR A 273 -4.30 19.98 -8.72
N ASP A 274 -3.63 19.49 -9.77
CA ASP A 274 -2.86 18.23 -9.74
C ASP A 274 -1.36 18.47 -9.50
N TYR A 275 -1.00 19.56 -8.80
CA TYR A 275 0.37 20.03 -8.67
C TYR A 275 1.37 18.89 -8.43
N CYS A 276 2.25 18.68 -9.41
CA CYS A 276 3.30 17.68 -9.42
C CYS A 276 4.59 18.32 -9.92
N SER A 277 5.74 17.82 -9.44
CA SER A 277 7.08 18.43 -9.55
C SER A 277 7.54 18.86 -10.92
N TRP A 278 6.99 18.35 -12.02
CA TRP A 278 7.71 18.46 -13.29
C TRP A 278 7.99 19.93 -13.68
N SER A 279 9.27 20.27 -13.70
CA SER A 279 9.82 21.57 -14.11
C SER A 279 11.12 21.33 -14.84
N ASN A 280 11.55 22.27 -15.69
CA ASN A 280 12.86 22.20 -16.34
C ASN A 280 14.00 22.67 -15.40
N LEU A 281 13.78 22.69 -14.08
CA LEU A 281 14.74 23.07 -13.05
C LEU A 281 15.15 21.82 -12.25
N SER A 282 16.23 21.90 -11.48
CA SER A 282 16.75 20.78 -10.66
C SER A 282 15.70 20.13 -9.74
N SER A 283 14.70 20.89 -9.28
CA SER A 283 13.55 20.40 -8.51
C SER A 283 12.55 19.59 -9.33
N GLY A 284 12.47 19.81 -10.64
CA GLY A 284 11.56 19.09 -11.54
C GLY A 284 12.00 17.70 -11.97
N ALA A 285 13.18 17.28 -11.50
CA ALA A 285 13.63 15.91 -11.59
C ALA A 285 12.90 14.98 -10.62
N MET A 286 12.22 15.47 -9.57
CA MET A 286 11.65 14.60 -8.54
C MET A 286 10.52 13.72 -9.11
N PRO A 287 10.46 12.42 -8.76
CA PRO A 287 9.33 11.58 -9.12
C PRO A 287 8.06 12.17 -8.53
N GLU A 288 6.95 12.02 -9.24
CA GLU A 288 5.64 12.37 -8.71
C GLU A 288 5.21 11.42 -7.58
N ASN A 289 4.18 11.83 -6.83
CA ASN A 289 3.56 10.95 -5.85
C ASN A 289 2.51 10.04 -6.50
N PRO A 290 2.77 8.73 -6.67
CA PRO A 290 1.83 7.84 -7.32
C PRO A 290 0.54 7.64 -6.51
N LEU A 291 0.56 7.83 -5.17
CA LEU A 291 -0.67 7.78 -4.37
C LEU A 291 -1.66 8.79 -4.92
N ILE A 292 -1.25 10.05 -4.97
CA ILE A 292 -2.08 11.19 -5.37
C ILE A 292 -2.35 11.18 -6.87
N LYS A 293 -1.33 10.96 -7.72
CA LYS A 293 -1.50 11.01 -9.17
C LYS A 293 -2.51 9.98 -9.67
N LYS A 294 -2.46 8.75 -9.15
CA LYS A 294 -3.39 7.69 -9.54
C LYS A 294 -4.83 7.94 -9.08
N LEU A 295 -5.07 8.77 -8.05
CA LEU A 295 -6.45 9.21 -7.71
C LEU A 295 -7.06 10.04 -8.85
N PHE A 296 -6.27 10.93 -9.47
CA PHE A 296 -6.74 11.74 -10.60
C PHE A 296 -6.85 10.96 -11.91
N LEU A 297 -6.03 9.91 -12.09
CA LEU A 297 -6.09 9.03 -13.25
C LEU A 297 -7.33 8.12 -13.23
N HIS A 298 -7.82 7.75 -12.05
CA HIS A 298 -8.98 6.88 -11.94
C HIS A 298 -10.27 7.70 -12.07
N PRO A 299 -11.11 7.49 -13.10
CA PRO A 299 -12.23 8.39 -13.42
C PRO A 299 -13.24 8.53 -12.27
N VAL A 300 -13.61 7.42 -11.62
CA VAL A 300 -14.55 7.44 -10.49
C VAL A 300 -13.99 8.16 -9.27
N ILE A 301 -12.71 7.94 -8.93
CA ILE A 301 -12.09 8.60 -7.77
C ILE A 301 -11.95 10.09 -8.04
N PHE A 302 -11.54 10.47 -9.25
CA PHE A 302 -11.44 11.87 -9.61
C PHE A 302 -12.79 12.58 -9.55
N GLU A 303 -13.87 11.91 -9.96
CA GLU A 303 -15.23 12.42 -9.80
C GLU A 303 -15.64 12.58 -8.32
N ASP A 304 -15.26 11.63 -7.45
CA ASP A 304 -15.47 11.77 -6.00
C ASP A 304 -14.71 12.99 -5.45
N ILE A 305 -13.47 13.24 -5.91
CA ILE A 305 -12.68 14.43 -5.54
C ILE A 305 -13.37 15.72 -6.03
N LYS A 306 -13.87 15.77 -7.27
CA LYS A 306 -14.56 16.95 -7.81
C LYS A 306 -15.79 17.31 -6.97
N LYS A 307 -16.61 16.32 -6.64
CA LYS A 307 -17.79 16.50 -5.77
C LYS A 307 -17.41 17.00 -4.39
N GLU A 308 -16.32 16.48 -3.83
CA GLU A 308 -15.84 16.92 -2.52
C GLU A 308 -15.28 18.36 -2.58
N ILE A 309 -14.59 18.74 -3.66
CA ILE A 309 -14.17 20.14 -3.89
C ILE A 309 -15.38 21.07 -3.94
N GLU A 310 -16.44 20.70 -4.68
CA GLU A 310 -17.68 21.48 -4.75
C GLU A 310 -18.35 21.58 -3.37
N ASN A 311 -18.51 20.46 -2.68
CA ASN A 311 -19.08 20.39 -1.34
C ASN A 311 -18.32 21.27 -0.33
N ILE A 312 -16.99 21.20 -0.30
CA ILE A 312 -16.16 22.02 0.59
C ILE A 312 -16.27 23.50 0.18
N SER A 313 -16.21 23.83 -1.11
CA SER A 313 -16.32 25.21 -1.60
C SER A 313 -17.66 25.86 -1.21
N GLU A 314 -18.77 25.13 -1.36
CA GLU A 314 -20.10 25.64 -1.06
C GLU A 314 -20.36 25.79 0.44
N ASN A 315 -19.86 24.86 1.26
CA ASN A 315 -20.25 24.78 2.67
C ASN A 315 -19.21 25.31 3.66
N ILE A 316 -17.94 25.39 3.28
CA ILE A 316 -16.82 25.63 4.20
C ILE A 316 -15.85 26.68 3.64
N PHE A 317 -15.33 26.48 2.43
CA PHE A 317 -14.33 27.35 1.79
C PHE A 317 -15.01 28.49 1.00
N ASN A 318 -15.70 29.38 1.71
CA ASN A 318 -16.38 30.53 1.12
C ASN A 318 -16.34 31.76 2.05
N PRO A 319 -16.65 32.96 1.53
CA PRO A 319 -16.63 34.19 2.32
C PRO A 319 -17.55 34.17 3.55
N GLU A 320 -18.74 33.55 3.47
CA GLU A 320 -19.71 33.54 4.58
C GLU A 320 -19.15 32.83 5.82
N VAL A 321 -18.33 31.80 5.62
CA VAL A 321 -17.70 31.03 6.70
C VAL A 321 -16.34 31.59 7.08
N LEU A 322 -15.48 31.90 6.10
CA LEU A 322 -14.07 32.23 6.38
C LEU A 322 -13.83 33.70 6.72
N TYR A 323 -14.63 34.65 6.22
CA TYR A 323 -14.40 36.06 6.56
C TYR A 323 -14.61 36.34 8.05
N PRO A 324 -15.67 35.83 8.71
CA PRO A 324 -15.83 36.01 10.16
C PRO A 324 -14.65 35.48 10.97
N ILE A 325 -14.05 34.35 10.56
CA ILE A 325 -12.88 33.76 11.23
C ILE A 325 -11.65 34.66 11.03
N ILE A 326 -11.41 35.10 9.80
CA ILE A 326 -10.32 36.03 9.47
C ILE A 326 -10.46 37.34 10.23
N ASP A 327 -11.68 37.90 10.29
CA ASP A 327 -11.94 39.16 10.98
C ASP A 327 -11.80 39.01 12.50
N SER A 328 -12.18 37.86 13.06
CA SER A 328 -11.92 37.54 14.47
C SER A 328 -10.43 37.44 14.77
N LEU A 329 -9.64 36.77 13.91
CA LEU A 329 -8.18 36.73 14.05
C LEU A 329 -7.57 38.12 13.90
N LYS A 330 -8.08 38.94 12.97
CA LYS A 330 -7.64 40.33 12.80
C LYS A 330 -7.80 41.13 14.10
N ILE A 331 -8.98 41.05 14.73
CA ILE A 331 -9.29 41.74 16.00
C ILE A 331 -8.41 41.23 17.13
N THR A 332 -8.11 39.93 17.18
CA THR A 332 -7.34 39.36 18.30
C THR A 332 -5.84 39.70 18.18
N LEU A 333 -5.33 39.83 16.96
CA LEU A 333 -3.91 40.02 16.69
C LEU A 333 -3.49 41.49 16.53
N ASP A 334 -4.42 42.41 16.26
CA ASP A 334 -4.13 43.81 15.89
C ASP A 334 -3.16 44.54 16.84
N GLN A 335 -3.39 44.40 18.14
CA GLN A 335 -2.63 45.06 19.20
C GLN A 335 -1.18 44.58 19.28
N TYR A 336 -0.86 43.42 18.69
CA TYR A 336 0.48 42.83 18.72
C TYR A 336 1.30 43.12 17.46
N ILE A 337 0.66 43.58 16.38
CA ILE A 337 1.32 43.74 15.06
C ILE A 337 2.44 44.77 15.13
N ASP A 338 2.16 45.95 15.68
CA ASP A 338 3.15 47.02 15.78
C ASP A 338 4.15 46.79 16.94
N LEU A 339 3.85 45.85 17.86
CA LEU A 339 4.75 45.45 18.94
C LEU A 339 5.81 44.43 18.48
N ASP A 340 5.50 43.62 17.47
CA ASP A 340 6.40 42.56 16.98
C ASP A 340 7.49 43.13 16.05
N THR A 341 8.52 43.70 16.67
CA THR A 341 9.67 44.28 15.96
C THR A 341 10.62 43.24 15.36
N THR A 342 10.38 41.95 15.61
CA THR A 342 11.27 40.86 15.17
C THR A 342 10.89 40.29 13.81
N ASP A 343 9.69 40.60 13.32
CA ASP A 343 9.14 40.08 12.06
C ASP A 343 9.38 41.01 10.85
N GLN A 344 8.90 40.63 9.67
CA GLN A 344 8.96 41.40 8.43
C GLN A 344 7.69 42.22 8.14
N VAL A 345 6.73 42.20 9.05
CA VAL A 345 5.48 42.98 8.98
C VAL A 345 5.67 44.25 9.80
N ASN A 346 5.93 45.37 9.13
CA ASN A 346 6.41 46.59 9.81
C ASN A 346 5.29 47.61 10.11
N SER A 347 4.03 47.28 9.81
CA SER A 347 2.88 48.11 10.16
C SER A 347 1.57 47.35 10.00
N PHE A 348 0.57 47.74 10.78
CA PHE A 348 -0.82 47.30 10.59
C PHE A 348 -1.32 47.44 9.14
N LYS A 349 -0.97 48.53 8.44
CA LYS A 349 -1.39 48.76 7.04
C LYS A 349 -0.78 47.76 6.07
N GLN A 350 0.46 47.31 6.31
CA GLN A 350 1.08 46.25 5.51
C GLN A 350 0.37 44.92 5.76
N TRP A 351 0.11 44.59 7.02
CA TRP A 351 -0.60 43.37 7.42
C TRP A 351 -2.01 43.29 6.82
N GLU A 352 -2.77 44.39 6.85
CA GLU A 352 -4.13 44.44 6.29
C GLU A 352 -4.17 44.12 4.79
N LYS A 353 -3.11 44.48 4.04
CA LYS A 353 -3.00 44.10 2.62
C LYS A 353 -2.86 42.59 2.44
N GLU A 354 -2.13 41.92 3.33
CA GLU A 354 -1.97 40.46 3.29
C GLU A 354 -3.28 39.75 3.64
N ILE A 355 -4.01 40.24 4.64
CA ILE A 355 -5.38 39.77 4.96
C ILE A 355 -6.30 39.91 3.73
N LYS A 356 -6.23 41.04 3.02
CA LYS A 356 -7.01 41.25 1.79
C LYS A 356 -6.66 40.25 0.69
N LYS A 357 -5.39 39.84 0.57
CA LYS A 357 -4.98 38.79 -0.39
C LYS A 357 -5.61 37.44 -0.05
N ILE A 358 -5.64 37.05 1.22
CA ILE A 358 -6.33 35.82 1.66
C ILE A 358 -7.80 35.85 1.30
N LYS A 359 -8.49 36.96 1.63
CA LYS A 359 -9.92 37.15 1.31
C LYS A 359 -10.18 37.03 -0.21
N ASN A 360 -9.36 37.67 -1.03
CA ASN A 360 -9.46 37.57 -2.49
C ASN A 360 -9.19 36.14 -2.98
N TYR A 361 -8.19 35.45 -2.42
CA TYR A 361 -7.87 34.07 -2.75
C TYR A 361 -9.06 33.14 -2.51
N ILE A 362 -9.77 33.30 -1.38
CA ILE A 362 -10.97 32.49 -1.04
C ILE A 362 -12.06 32.63 -2.11
N ILE A 363 -12.24 33.81 -2.70
CA ILE A 363 -13.21 34.04 -3.78
C ILE A 363 -12.73 33.43 -5.11
N ASN A 364 -11.45 33.61 -5.44
CA ASN A 364 -10.92 33.31 -6.77
C ASN A 364 -10.58 31.83 -6.94
N ARG A 365 -10.06 31.18 -5.89
CA ARG A 365 -9.49 29.84 -5.99
C ARG A 365 -10.51 28.77 -6.40
N PRO A 366 -11.73 28.67 -5.84
CA PRO A 366 -12.71 27.68 -6.31
C PRO A 366 -13.08 27.86 -7.79
N LYS A 367 -13.18 29.12 -8.26
CA LYS A 367 -13.45 29.44 -9.67
C LYS A 367 -12.30 28.98 -10.57
N GLU A 368 -11.08 29.23 -10.12
CA GLU A 368 -9.88 28.84 -10.86
C GLU A 368 -9.69 27.32 -10.89
N VAL A 369 -9.91 26.61 -9.78
CA VAL A 369 -9.89 25.13 -9.77
C VAL A 369 -10.93 24.56 -10.74
N LYS A 370 -12.15 25.10 -10.75
CA LYS A 370 -13.20 24.71 -11.70
C LYS A 370 -12.79 24.99 -13.14
N ASN A 371 -12.19 26.14 -13.40
CA ASN A 371 -11.64 26.51 -14.71
C ASN A 371 -10.56 25.52 -15.16
N GLN A 372 -9.62 25.18 -14.27
CA GLN A 372 -8.56 24.21 -14.55
C GLN A 372 -9.12 22.82 -14.86
N ILE A 373 -10.07 22.31 -14.07
CA ILE A 373 -10.68 20.99 -14.29
C ILE A 373 -11.37 20.91 -15.66
N ASN A 374 -11.98 22.00 -16.12
CA ASN A 374 -12.70 22.02 -17.39
C ASN A 374 -11.78 22.23 -18.60
N ASN A 375 -10.73 23.04 -18.47
CA ASN A 375 -9.93 23.51 -19.60
C ASN A 375 -8.52 22.92 -19.68
N THR A 376 -8.02 22.34 -18.59
CA THR A 376 -6.70 21.68 -18.58
C THR A 376 -6.85 20.22 -18.99
N PRO A 377 -5.97 19.70 -19.87
CA PRO A 377 -6.00 18.28 -20.22
C PRO A 377 -5.93 17.38 -18.97
N THR A 378 -6.74 16.33 -18.90
CA THR A 378 -6.74 15.39 -17.76
C THR A 378 -5.41 14.62 -17.68
N PRO A 379 -4.99 14.17 -16.48
CA PRO A 379 -3.91 13.20 -16.36
C PRO A 379 -4.14 11.95 -17.20
N PHE A 380 -3.05 11.36 -17.69
CA PHE A 380 -3.07 10.14 -18.51
C PHE A 380 -1.84 9.28 -18.25
N LEU A 381 -1.92 7.99 -18.57
CA LEU A 381 -0.84 7.02 -18.36
C LEU A 381 0.18 7.05 -19.50
N MET A 382 1.46 6.93 -19.17
CA MET A 382 2.49 6.48 -20.11
C MET A 382 2.57 4.95 -20.03
N TYR A 383 2.62 4.25 -21.17
CA TYR A 383 2.58 2.78 -21.22
C TYR A 383 3.94 2.13 -21.44
N ASN A 384 4.92 2.91 -21.90
CA ASN A 384 6.28 2.44 -22.10
C ASN A 384 7.08 2.69 -20.81
N ASN A 385 7.18 1.64 -20.00
CA ASN A 385 7.63 1.74 -18.61
C ASN A 385 9.15 1.75 -18.46
N TYR A 386 9.56 1.71 -17.19
CA TYR A 386 10.94 1.66 -16.75
C TYR A 386 11.69 0.50 -17.43
N ASN A 387 12.77 0.82 -18.13
CA ASN A 387 13.69 -0.14 -18.71
C ASN A 387 13.13 -0.93 -19.90
N GLN A 388 12.19 -0.40 -20.68
CA GLN A 388 11.79 -1.07 -21.93
C GLN A 388 12.94 -1.08 -22.94
N HIS A 389 13.04 -2.16 -23.73
CA HIS A 389 14.13 -2.33 -24.70
C HIS A 389 13.64 -2.30 -26.14
N PHE A 390 14.27 -1.47 -26.96
CA PHE A 390 14.04 -1.36 -28.40
C PHE A 390 15.30 -1.72 -29.18
N LYS A 391 15.16 -2.20 -30.41
CA LYS A 391 16.29 -2.54 -31.27
C LYS A 391 16.94 -1.27 -31.82
N ASP A 392 16.16 -0.49 -32.53
CA ASP A 392 16.55 0.72 -33.26
C ASP A 392 15.38 1.72 -33.35
N THR A 393 14.20 1.22 -33.70
CA THR A 393 12.97 2.01 -33.78
C THR A 393 12.15 1.86 -32.50
N ILE A 394 11.96 2.98 -31.80
CA ILE A 394 11.12 3.05 -30.62
C ILE A 394 9.64 3.14 -31.00
N LEU A 395 8.79 2.55 -30.16
CA LEU A 395 7.34 2.77 -30.19
C LEU A 395 6.91 3.21 -28.80
N LEU A 396 6.72 4.52 -28.63
CA LEU A 396 6.18 5.12 -27.41
C LEU A 396 4.66 5.26 -27.55
N THR A 397 3.94 5.05 -26.47
CA THR A 397 2.49 4.95 -26.38
C THR A 397 2.02 5.47 -25.03
N TRP A 398 0.86 6.10 -25.03
CA TRP A 398 0.25 6.66 -23.83
C TRP A 398 -1.28 6.61 -23.91
N GLY A 399 -1.95 6.84 -22.79
CA GLY A 399 -3.40 6.93 -22.70
C GLY A 399 -3.93 8.25 -23.25
N ASN A 400 -5.23 8.29 -23.55
CA ASN A 400 -5.88 9.55 -23.92
C ASN A 400 -5.90 10.51 -22.73
N SER A 401 -5.61 11.78 -23.00
CA SER A 401 -6.01 12.90 -22.16
C SER A 401 -7.30 13.52 -22.70
N TYR A 402 -8.07 14.20 -21.85
CA TYR A 402 -9.35 14.82 -22.21
C TYR A 402 -9.40 16.27 -21.75
N VAL A 403 -10.11 17.13 -22.49
CA VAL A 403 -10.49 18.48 -22.07
C VAL A 403 -12.01 18.48 -21.99
N GLY A 404 -12.56 18.60 -20.79
CA GLY A 404 -13.97 18.26 -20.57
C GLY A 404 -14.24 16.81 -21.01
N ASN A 405 -15.12 16.63 -22.00
CA ASN A 405 -15.45 15.32 -22.58
C ASN A 405 -14.75 15.06 -23.91
N GLU A 406 -13.99 16.02 -24.44
CA GLU A 406 -13.33 15.89 -25.73
C GLU A 406 -11.92 15.33 -25.57
N LYS A 407 -11.54 14.39 -26.44
CA LYS A 407 -10.19 13.83 -26.44
C LYS A 407 -9.20 14.92 -26.84
N CYS A 408 -8.15 15.09 -26.02
CA CYS A 408 -7.04 15.98 -26.33
C CYS A 408 -6.35 15.51 -27.62
N ASN A 409 -6.15 16.45 -28.54
CA ASN A 409 -5.62 16.19 -29.87
C ASN A 409 -4.20 16.75 -30.07
N SER A 410 -3.50 17.16 -29.02
CA SER A 410 -2.16 17.75 -29.14
C SER A 410 -1.28 17.30 -27.99
N TYR A 411 -0.16 16.67 -28.33
CA TYR A 411 0.85 16.25 -27.36
C TYR A 411 2.24 16.78 -27.73
N ASP A 412 2.99 17.21 -26.70
CA ASP A 412 4.39 17.61 -26.78
C ASP A 412 5.27 16.52 -26.14
N LEU A 413 6.09 15.84 -26.94
CA LEU A 413 7.02 14.80 -26.52
C LEU A 413 8.46 15.32 -26.46
N LYS A 414 9.17 14.98 -25.40
CA LYS A 414 10.61 15.15 -25.26
C LYS A 414 11.28 13.79 -25.07
N ILE A 415 12.45 13.58 -25.68
CA ILE A 415 13.31 12.42 -25.48
C ILE A 415 14.74 12.91 -25.26
N SER A 416 15.44 12.43 -24.24
CA SER A 416 16.80 12.88 -23.90
C SER A 416 17.58 11.81 -23.16
N GLU A 417 18.91 11.79 -23.31
CA GLU A 417 19.79 10.96 -22.47
C GLU A 417 19.90 11.51 -21.04
N SER A 418 19.56 12.78 -20.83
CA SER A 418 19.46 13.42 -19.53
C SER A 418 18.01 13.38 -19.01
N LYS A 419 17.82 12.86 -17.79
CA LYS A 419 16.54 12.92 -17.08
C LYS A 419 16.04 14.34 -16.78
N LEU A 420 16.92 15.35 -16.90
CA LEU A 420 16.58 16.76 -16.72
C LEU A 420 16.11 17.42 -18.02
N PHE A 421 16.30 16.76 -19.18
CA PHE A 421 16.02 17.31 -20.50
C PHE A 421 16.72 18.67 -20.75
N ASP A 422 17.88 18.86 -20.12
CA ASP A 422 18.73 20.05 -20.16
C ASP A 422 19.86 19.97 -21.20
N ASN A 423 20.06 18.80 -21.80
CA ASN A 423 21.02 18.60 -22.89
C ASN A 423 20.49 19.27 -24.19
N LYS A 424 21.41 19.91 -24.94
CA LYS A 424 21.22 20.42 -26.30
C LYS A 424 20.72 19.36 -27.29
N GLU A 425 20.98 18.08 -27.01
CA GLU A 425 20.56 16.94 -27.85
C GLU A 425 19.16 16.38 -27.50
N THR A 426 18.37 17.11 -26.70
CA THR A 426 16.99 16.71 -26.41
C THR A 426 16.13 16.78 -27.68
N TYR A 427 15.58 15.64 -28.10
CA TYR A 427 14.61 15.57 -29.19
C TYR A 427 13.26 16.10 -28.72
N ILE A 428 12.68 17.05 -29.45
CA ILE A 428 11.39 17.68 -29.12
C ILE A 428 10.44 17.54 -30.31
N PHE A 429 9.31 16.90 -30.06
CA PHE A 429 8.22 16.74 -31.01
C PHE A 429 6.97 17.42 -30.44
N LYS A 430 6.29 18.21 -31.25
CA LYS A 430 5.10 18.97 -30.83
C LYS A 430 3.92 18.64 -31.71
N ASN A 431 2.72 18.91 -31.21
CA ASN A 431 1.46 18.75 -31.97
C ASN A 431 1.26 17.32 -32.49
N ILE A 432 1.72 16.31 -31.72
CA ILE A 432 1.42 14.91 -31.99
C ILE A 432 -0.10 14.74 -31.79
N ARG A 433 -0.78 14.16 -32.78
CA ARG A 433 -2.25 13.98 -32.77
C ARG A 433 -2.68 12.62 -32.21
N ASP A 434 -1.80 11.64 -32.37
CA ASP A 434 -2.02 10.27 -31.89
C ASP A 434 -1.54 10.08 -30.45
N THR A 435 -1.89 8.93 -29.88
CA THR A 435 -1.38 8.49 -28.56
C THR A 435 -0.26 7.46 -28.69
N PHE A 436 0.46 7.53 -29.81
CA PHE A 436 1.68 6.78 -30.05
C PHE A 436 2.66 7.60 -30.88
N PHE A 437 3.93 7.24 -30.79
CA PHE A 437 5.02 7.86 -31.54
C PHE A 437 6.07 6.83 -31.90
N LYS A 438 6.49 6.83 -33.17
CA LYS A 438 7.57 6.00 -33.69
C LYS A 438 8.71 6.86 -34.17
N TYR A 439 9.93 6.50 -33.78
CA TYR A 439 11.13 7.21 -34.17
C TYR A 439 12.34 6.28 -34.06
N SER A 440 13.37 6.50 -34.88
CA SER A 440 14.60 5.73 -34.79
C SER A 440 15.62 6.51 -33.98
N LEU A 441 16.25 5.86 -33.02
CA LEU A 441 17.26 6.46 -32.14
C LEU A 441 18.57 5.68 -32.22
N PRO A 442 19.72 6.35 -32.00
CA PRO A 442 20.98 5.67 -31.76
C PRO A 442 20.91 4.73 -30.56
N LYS A 443 21.89 3.84 -30.45
CA LYS A 443 22.06 3.00 -29.26
C LYS A 443 22.30 3.91 -28.05
N GLY A 444 21.52 3.72 -27.00
CA GLY A 444 21.65 4.51 -25.79
C GLY A 444 20.48 4.29 -24.82
N LYS A 445 20.60 4.92 -23.64
CA LYS A 445 19.56 4.99 -22.62
C LYS A 445 18.91 6.36 -22.68
N TYR A 446 17.59 6.38 -22.83
CA TYR A 446 16.82 7.62 -23.01
C TYR A 446 15.68 7.73 -22.01
N TYR A 447 15.50 8.93 -21.48
CA TYR A 447 14.33 9.37 -20.74
C TYR A 447 13.35 10.02 -21.71
N TRP A 448 12.06 9.90 -21.42
CA TRP A 448 11.04 10.55 -22.22
C TRP A 448 9.95 11.17 -21.36
N HIS A 449 9.36 12.24 -21.89
CA HIS A 449 8.36 13.03 -21.21
C HIS A 449 7.32 13.50 -22.20
N ILE A 450 6.05 13.33 -21.88
CA ILE A 450 4.92 13.67 -22.74
C ILE A 450 3.95 14.59 -22.01
N ASN A 451 3.54 15.66 -22.67
CA ASN A 451 2.51 16.57 -22.22
C ASN A 451 1.30 16.50 -23.15
N ALA A 452 0.10 16.39 -22.60
CA ALA A 452 -1.11 16.80 -23.31
C ALA A 452 -1.22 18.33 -23.26
N VAL A 453 -1.66 18.96 -24.35
CA VAL A 453 -1.65 20.43 -24.52
C VAL A 453 -3.02 20.93 -24.93
N ASN A 454 -3.51 21.98 -24.26
CA ASN A 454 -4.67 22.75 -24.68
C ASN A 454 -4.42 24.26 -24.49
N GLY A 455 -4.17 24.97 -25.59
CA GLY A 455 -3.77 26.37 -25.56
C GLY A 455 -2.49 26.58 -24.74
N GLN A 456 -2.59 27.36 -23.66
CA GLN A 456 -1.47 27.60 -22.73
C GLN A 456 -1.38 26.55 -21.62
N THR A 457 -2.40 25.71 -21.44
CA THR A 457 -2.43 24.69 -20.39
C THR A 457 -1.79 23.39 -20.88
N LYS A 458 -1.12 22.69 -19.98
CA LYS A 458 -0.47 21.40 -20.26
C LYS A 458 -0.71 20.43 -19.12
N THR A 459 -0.66 19.14 -19.37
CA THR A 459 -0.63 18.12 -18.31
C THR A 459 0.37 17.03 -18.63
N ASN A 460 1.19 16.70 -17.63
CA ASN A 460 2.20 15.66 -17.73
C ASN A 460 1.55 14.27 -17.72
N GLY A 461 2.05 13.39 -18.57
CA GLY A 461 1.82 11.94 -18.44
C GLY A 461 2.39 11.41 -17.12
N HIS A 462 1.73 10.39 -16.57
CA HIS A 462 2.18 9.68 -15.37
C HIS A 462 3.42 8.83 -15.68
N ASN A 463 4.31 8.74 -14.70
CA ASN A 463 5.63 8.13 -14.69
C ASN A 463 6.69 8.96 -15.42
N THR A 464 6.86 10.22 -15.03
CA THR A 464 7.78 11.20 -15.66
C THR A 464 9.27 10.85 -15.60
N ARG A 465 9.66 9.81 -14.86
CA ARG A 465 11.03 9.23 -14.84
C ARG A 465 11.17 7.97 -15.69
N SER A 466 10.18 7.66 -16.52
CA SER A 466 10.25 6.53 -17.45
C SER A 466 11.46 6.67 -18.37
N PHE A 467 12.19 5.58 -18.54
CA PHE A 467 13.30 5.47 -19.46
C PHE A 467 13.22 4.17 -20.23
N PHE A 468 13.84 4.14 -21.40
CA PHE A 468 14.00 2.96 -22.23
C PHE A 468 15.43 2.87 -22.74
N ASN A 469 15.82 1.69 -23.22
CA ASN A 469 17.11 1.46 -23.83
C ASN A 469 16.93 1.08 -25.30
N VAL A 470 17.82 1.57 -26.15
CA VAL A 470 17.87 1.26 -27.59
C VAL A 470 19.17 0.51 -27.84
N GLY A 471 19.09 -0.64 -28.52
CA GLY A 471 20.27 -1.41 -28.95
C GLY A 471 21.02 -2.17 -27.86
N GLU A 472 20.45 -2.31 -26.65
CA GLU A 472 21.09 -3.01 -25.52
C GLU A 472 20.63 -4.47 -25.34
N ALA A 473 19.40 -4.79 -25.74
CA ALA A 473 18.83 -6.13 -25.55
C ALA A 473 19.22 -7.11 -26.67
N HIS A 474 19.19 -8.40 -26.33
CA HIS A 474 19.31 -9.50 -27.29
C HIS A 474 17.92 -9.83 -27.85
N PHE A 475 17.70 -9.54 -29.13
CA PHE A 475 16.43 -9.83 -29.80
C PHE A 475 16.42 -11.25 -30.37
N LEU A 476 15.50 -12.09 -29.89
CA LEU A 476 15.25 -13.42 -30.44
C LEU A 476 14.05 -13.36 -31.39
N THR A 477 14.29 -13.58 -32.68
CA THR A 477 13.28 -13.52 -33.75
C THR A 477 13.23 -14.81 -34.54
N GLY A 478 12.02 -15.24 -34.94
CA GLY A 478 11.84 -16.34 -35.88
C GLY A 478 12.01 -17.72 -35.24
N THR A 479 12.89 -18.53 -35.82
CA THR A 479 13.01 -19.97 -35.52
C THR A 479 14.42 -20.31 -35.02
N ILE A 480 14.50 -21.06 -33.92
CA ILE A 480 15.73 -21.64 -33.36
C ILE A 480 15.84 -23.09 -33.83
N ASN A 481 16.81 -23.35 -34.72
CA ASN A 481 17.10 -24.70 -35.25
C ASN A 481 18.27 -25.40 -34.55
N ASP A 482 19.18 -24.61 -33.95
CA ASP A 482 20.40 -25.06 -33.29
C ASP A 482 20.40 -24.70 -31.80
N LYS A 483 21.49 -25.03 -31.11
CA LYS A 483 21.68 -24.67 -29.69
C LYS A 483 22.02 -23.18 -29.53
N VAL A 484 21.18 -22.46 -28.80
CA VAL A 484 21.36 -21.08 -28.36
C VAL A 484 21.49 -21.06 -26.83
N VAL A 485 22.54 -20.41 -26.32
CA VAL A 485 22.77 -20.22 -24.87
C VAL A 485 22.90 -18.73 -24.58
N LEU A 486 22.05 -18.22 -23.70
CA LEU A 486 22.02 -16.82 -23.27
C LEU A 486 22.18 -16.74 -21.75
N GLU A 487 23.14 -15.96 -21.29
CA GLU A 487 23.44 -15.82 -19.87
C GLU A 487 23.66 -14.34 -19.51
N ASN A 488 23.02 -13.89 -18.43
CA ASN A 488 23.03 -12.51 -17.96
C ASN A 488 22.65 -11.50 -19.08
N LYS A 489 21.58 -11.80 -19.82
CA LYS A 489 21.08 -10.97 -20.93
C LYS A 489 19.67 -10.47 -20.68
N VAL A 490 19.39 -9.24 -21.11
CA VAL A 490 18.01 -8.83 -21.38
C VAL A 490 17.63 -9.34 -22.76
N ILE A 491 16.59 -10.16 -22.82
CA ILE A 491 16.12 -10.87 -24.00
C ILE A 491 14.75 -10.31 -24.38
N VAL A 492 14.60 -9.93 -25.65
CA VAL A 492 13.33 -9.44 -26.19
C VAL A 492 12.85 -10.37 -27.30
N ILE A 493 11.61 -10.82 -27.22
CA ILE A 493 10.95 -11.70 -28.19
C ILE A 493 9.84 -10.87 -28.86
N PRO A 494 10.07 -10.27 -30.04
CA PRO A 494 9.14 -9.32 -30.64
C PRO A 494 8.03 -9.95 -31.50
N GLN A 495 8.08 -11.26 -31.68
CA GLN A 495 7.14 -12.08 -32.45
C GLN A 495 7.13 -13.49 -31.86
N ASP A 496 6.21 -14.36 -32.30
CA ASP A 496 6.24 -15.76 -31.91
C ASP A 496 7.63 -16.38 -32.15
N LEU A 497 8.18 -17.00 -31.09
CA LEU A 497 9.47 -17.67 -31.12
C LEU A 497 9.24 -19.17 -31.23
N LYS A 498 9.74 -19.77 -32.31
CA LYS A 498 9.66 -21.22 -32.51
C LYS A 498 11.00 -21.88 -32.23
N ILE A 499 11.04 -22.85 -31.32
CA ILE A 499 12.19 -23.74 -31.11
C ILE A 499 11.83 -25.05 -31.82
N GLU A 500 12.50 -25.35 -32.92
CA GLU A 500 12.24 -26.59 -33.69
C GLU A 500 12.73 -27.82 -32.93
N LYS A 501 12.34 -29.01 -33.39
CA LYS A 501 12.73 -30.30 -32.76
C LYS A 501 14.24 -30.47 -32.56
N SER A 502 15.07 -29.94 -33.48
CA SER A 502 16.54 -29.95 -33.36
C SER A 502 17.07 -28.79 -32.51
N GLY A 503 16.26 -27.75 -32.30
CA GLY A 503 16.63 -26.53 -31.63
C GLY A 503 16.71 -26.68 -30.12
N LYS A 504 17.59 -25.89 -29.50
CA LYS A 504 17.74 -25.86 -28.05
C LYS A 504 17.98 -24.45 -27.56
N LEU A 505 17.07 -23.90 -26.77
CA LEU A 505 17.25 -22.61 -26.11
C LEU A 505 17.57 -22.83 -24.63
N ILE A 506 18.69 -22.28 -24.17
CA ILE A 506 19.09 -22.29 -22.76
C ILE A 506 19.30 -20.83 -22.30
N VAL A 507 18.54 -20.40 -21.30
CA VAL A 507 18.67 -19.07 -20.67
C VAL A 507 19.11 -19.24 -19.21
N LYS A 508 20.09 -18.45 -18.76
CA LYS A 508 20.72 -18.59 -17.43
C LYS A 508 21.04 -17.27 -16.74
N GLY A 509 21.31 -17.36 -15.44
CA GLY A 509 21.86 -16.28 -14.63
C GLY A 509 20.85 -15.16 -14.40
N LYS A 510 21.32 -13.91 -14.36
CA LYS A 510 20.51 -12.70 -14.14
C LYS A 510 19.79 -12.23 -15.40
N SER A 511 19.36 -13.16 -16.26
CA SER A 511 18.68 -12.80 -17.50
C SER A 511 17.25 -12.34 -17.23
N GLU A 512 16.70 -11.54 -18.14
CA GLU A 512 15.30 -11.10 -18.14
C GLU A 512 14.71 -11.35 -19.53
N ILE A 513 13.46 -11.78 -19.60
CA ILE A 513 12.77 -12.10 -20.85
C ILE A 513 11.51 -11.25 -20.99
N TYR A 514 11.46 -10.47 -22.06
CA TYR A 514 10.33 -9.63 -22.42
C TYR A 514 9.70 -10.14 -23.72
N VAL A 515 8.45 -10.58 -23.65
CA VAL A 515 7.72 -11.10 -24.81
C VAL A 515 6.71 -10.06 -25.28
N TYR A 516 6.67 -9.78 -26.58
CA TYR A 516 5.74 -8.78 -27.12
C TYR A 516 4.27 -9.20 -26.92
N PRO A 517 3.35 -8.22 -26.85
CA PRO A 517 1.94 -8.50 -26.66
C PRO A 517 1.39 -9.53 -27.65
N ASN A 518 0.60 -10.47 -27.15
CA ASN A 518 0.01 -11.59 -27.89
C ASN A 518 1.01 -12.58 -28.52
N CYS A 519 2.32 -12.41 -28.33
CA CYS A 519 3.31 -13.37 -28.81
C CYS A 519 3.47 -14.54 -27.83
N GLN A 520 3.86 -15.69 -28.36
CA GLN A 520 4.08 -16.95 -27.62
C GLN A 520 5.46 -17.53 -27.88
N ILE A 521 5.91 -18.38 -26.96
CA ILE A 521 7.08 -19.25 -27.16
C ILE A 521 6.56 -20.65 -27.49
N LEU A 522 6.91 -21.15 -28.68
CA LEU A 522 6.54 -22.47 -29.20
C LEU A 522 7.75 -23.40 -29.13
N ASN A 523 7.78 -24.31 -28.16
CA ASN A 523 8.89 -25.25 -27.97
C ASN A 523 8.58 -26.65 -28.51
N TYR A 524 9.18 -27.04 -29.63
CA TYR A 524 9.14 -28.41 -30.16
C TYR A 524 10.45 -29.18 -29.92
N GLY A 525 11.51 -28.51 -29.46
CA GLY A 525 12.83 -29.07 -29.20
C GLY A 525 13.16 -29.12 -27.71
N SER A 526 14.08 -28.27 -27.25
CA SER A 526 14.44 -28.16 -25.83
C SER A 526 14.48 -26.71 -25.36
N LEU A 527 13.72 -26.39 -24.31
CA LEU A 527 13.69 -25.08 -23.66
C LEU A 527 14.11 -25.22 -22.19
N LYS A 528 15.20 -24.54 -21.82
CA LYS A 528 15.72 -24.50 -20.45
C LYS A 528 15.89 -23.06 -19.97
N ILE A 529 15.25 -22.68 -18.86
CA ILE A 529 15.38 -21.34 -18.26
C ILE A 529 15.72 -21.49 -16.77
N HIS A 530 16.94 -21.13 -16.38
CA HIS A 530 17.50 -21.41 -15.06
C HIS A 530 18.02 -20.12 -14.40
N GLY A 531 17.24 -19.55 -13.47
CA GLY A 531 17.67 -18.48 -12.59
C GLY A 531 18.42 -18.99 -11.36
N ASP A 532 18.52 -18.15 -10.33
CA ASP A 532 19.05 -18.54 -9.01
C ASP A 532 18.22 -17.96 -7.85
N LYS A 533 18.52 -18.39 -6.62
CA LYS A 533 17.79 -18.00 -5.40
C LYS A 533 17.71 -16.48 -5.15
N ASN A 534 18.67 -15.72 -5.67
CA ASN A 534 18.77 -14.28 -5.50
C ASN A 534 18.29 -13.52 -6.74
N ASN A 535 18.23 -14.19 -7.90
CA ASN A 535 17.91 -13.61 -9.20
C ASN A 535 16.97 -14.53 -9.96
N LEU A 536 15.66 -14.40 -9.71
CA LEU A 536 14.66 -15.07 -10.52
C LEU A 536 14.69 -14.46 -11.93
N ILE A 537 14.62 -15.31 -12.96
CA ILE A 537 14.48 -14.84 -14.34
C ILE A 537 13.03 -14.39 -14.53
N LYS A 538 12.83 -13.09 -14.69
CA LYS A 538 11.52 -12.51 -14.98
C LYS A 538 11.13 -12.77 -16.42
N ILE A 539 9.93 -13.29 -16.63
CA ILE A 539 9.35 -13.57 -17.94
C ILE A 539 7.98 -12.89 -17.99
N GLN A 540 7.92 -11.78 -18.70
CA GLN A 540 6.77 -10.87 -18.68
C GLN A 540 6.51 -10.25 -20.05
N CYS A 541 5.36 -9.58 -20.17
CA CYS A 541 5.03 -8.84 -21.38
C CYS A 541 6.01 -7.66 -21.54
N HIS A 542 6.39 -7.34 -22.77
CA HIS A 542 7.20 -6.16 -23.10
C HIS A 542 6.48 -4.83 -22.81
N ARG A 543 5.17 -4.87 -22.55
CA ARG A 543 4.31 -3.73 -22.19
C ARG A 543 3.48 -4.07 -20.95
N GLU A 544 3.49 -3.23 -19.91
CA GLU A 544 2.87 -3.53 -18.59
C GLU A 544 1.34 -3.60 -18.62
N GLU A 545 0.71 -2.93 -19.57
CA GLU A 545 -0.75 -2.87 -19.73
C GLU A 545 -1.31 -3.96 -20.64
N LEU A 546 -0.43 -4.73 -21.28
CA LEU A 546 -0.80 -5.80 -22.20
C LEU A 546 -0.29 -7.14 -21.67
N PHE A 547 -0.68 -8.20 -22.38
CA PHE A 547 -0.38 -9.55 -22.01
C PHE A 547 0.28 -10.30 -23.18
N TRP A 548 1.13 -11.26 -22.85
CA TRP A 548 1.68 -12.21 -23.81
C TRP A 548 0.96 -13.57 -23.70
N SER A 549 1.18 -14.45 -24.67
CA SER A 549 0.36 -15.65 -24.86
C SER A 549 0.92 -16.91 -24.16
N GLY A 550 1.94 -16.77 -23.31
CA GLY A 550 2.53 -17.89 -22.57
C GLY A 550 3.43 -18.80 -23.40
N ILE A 551 3.73 -19.98 -22.86
CA ILE A 551 4.59 -20.99 -23.46
C ILE A 551 3.76 -22.21 -23.85
N TYR A 552 3.83 -22.60 -25.12
CA TYR A 552 3.36 -23.89 -25.61
C TYR A 552 4.57 -24.79 -25.87
N SER A 553 4.54 -26.02 -25.37
CA SER A 553 5.68 -26.92 -25.46
C SER A 553 5.25 -28.35 -25.74
N GLU A 554 5.88 -28.96 -26.76
CA GLU A 554 5.83 -30.39 -27.08
C GLU A 554 7.17 -31.10 -26.88
N GLY A 555 8.24 -30.31 -26.68
CA GLY A 555 9.60 -30.79 -26.45
C GLY A 555 9.97 -30.84 -24.97
N ASP A 556 11.26 -30.94 -24.66
CA ASP A 556 11.76 -30.92 -23.28
C ASP A 556 11.62 -29.51 -22.68
N LEU A 557 11.04 -29.42 -21.49
CA LEU A 557 10.86 -28.15 -20.76
C LEU A 557 11.47 -28.22 -19.36
N GLU A 558 12.41 -27.33 -19.08
CA GLU A 558 13.05 -27.20 -17.77
C GLU A 558 13.05 -25.73 -17.31
N LEU A 559 12.32 -25.44 -16.24
CA LEU A 559 12.19 -24.11 -15.66
C LEU A 559 12.60 -24.17 -14.19
N GLU A 560 13.64 -23.42 -13.83
CA GLU A 560 14.08 -23.27 -12.44
C GLU A 560 14.25 -21.79 -12.10
N TYR A 561 13.73 -21.34 -10.95
CA TYR A 561 13.84 -19.94 -10.49
C TYR A 561 13.35 -18.91 -11.53
N CYS A 562 12.15 -19.12 -12.09
CA CYS A 562 11.50 -18.19 -13.02
C CYS A 562 10.35 -17.43 -12.34
N ASP A 563 10.09 -16.18 -12.75
CA ASP A 563 8.95 -15.38 -12.29
C ASP A 563 8.09 -14.95 -13.49
N PHE A 564 6.85 -15.44 -13.53
CA PHE A 564 5.91 -15.25 -14.64
C PHE A 564 4.83 -14.23 -14.28
N SER A 565 4.66 -13.23 -15.14
CA SER A 565 3.59 -12.25 -15.02
C SER A 565 3.02 -11.85 -16.38
N GLN A 566 1.82 -11.28 -16.35
CA GLN A 566 1.13 -10.72 -17.51
C GLN A 566 0.89 -11.72 -18.65
N VAL A 567 0.58 -12.97 -18.33
CA VAL A 567 0.11 -13.94 -19.33
C VAL A 567 -1.40 -13.85 -19.50
N LYS A 568 -1.86 -13.83 -20.74
CA LYS A 568 -3.27 -13.97 -21.11
C LYS A 568 -3.42 -14.99 -22.22
N TRP A 569 -3.76 -16.23 -21.86
CA TRP A 569 -4.11 -17.26 -22.83
C TRP A 569 -4.81 -18.47 -22.19
N LYS A 570 -4.57 -19.67 -22.71
CA LYS A 570 -4.98 -20.94 -22.12
C LYS A 570 -4.24 -21.19 -20.81
N SER A 571 -2.92 -21.12 -20.82
CA SER A 571 -2.07 -21.33 -19.63
C SER A 571 -0.78 -20.52 -19.70
N ILE A 572 -0.12 -20.31 -18.56
CA ILE A 572 1.25 -19.76 -18.51
C ILE A 572 2.20 -20.71 -19.25
N ILE A 573 2.06 -21.99 -18.94
CA ILE A 573 2.77 -23.10 -19.58
C ILE A 573 1.73 -24.14 -19.97
N ARG A 574 1.72 -24.52 -21.24
CA ARG A 574 0.96 -25.65 -21.77
C ARG A 574 1.93 -26.66 -22.37
N GLN A 575 2.19 -27.73 -21.63
CA GLN A 575 3.02 -28.84 -22.07
C GLN A 575 2.13 -29.98 -22.63
N ILE A 576 2.55 -30.55 -23.76
CA ILE A 576 1.94 -31.74 -24.36
C ILE A 576 3.06 -32.73 -24.71
N ARG A 577 3.10 -33.91 -24.07
CA ARG A 577 4.19 -34.90 -24.19
C ARG A 577 5.53 -34.33 -23.69
N GLY A 578 6.65 -34.99 -23.99
CA GLY A 578 7.97 -34.61 -23.47
C GLY A 578 8.09 -34.78 -21.95
N GLU A 579 9.12 -34.20 -21.34
CA GLU A 579 9.27 -34.12 -19.87
C GLU A 579 9.09 -32.66 -19.42
N ALA A 580 8.35 -32.44 -18.33
CA ALA A 580 8.08 -31.11 -17.79
C ALA A 580 8.68 -30.92 -16.39
N LYS A 581 9.60 -29.98 -16.24
CA LYS A 581 10.16 -29.58 -14.94
C LYS A 581 9.89 -28.12 -14.67
N MET A 582 9.26 -27.83 -13.53
CA MET A 582 9.02 -26.49 -13.03
C MET A 582 9.35 -26.45 -11.55
N ILE A 583 10.44 -25.79 -11.20
CA ILE A 583 11.04 -25.86 -9.86
C ILE A 583 11.31 -24.45 -9.34
N LYS A 584 10.80 -24.11 -8.15
CA LYS A 584 11.04 -22.79 -7.50
C LYS A 584 10.64 -21.60 -8.37
N CYS A 585 9.61 -21.76 -9.18
CA CYS A 585 9.07 -20.69 -10.01
C CYS A 585 7.92 -19.95 -9.29
N LYS A 586 7.69 -18.70 -9.69
CA LYS A 586 6.61 -17.86 -9.22
C LYS A 586 5.71 -17.49 -10.41
N ALA A 587 4.40 -17.42 -10.17
CA ALA A 587 3.42 -16.96 -11.14
C ALA A 587 2.28 -16.21 -10.45
N THR A 588 2.18 -14.90 -10.67
CA THR A 588 1.22 -14.03 -9.98
C THR A 588 0.45 -13.10 -10.91
N ASP A 589 -0.84 -12.90 -10.62
CA ASP A 589 -1.73 -11.95 -11.30
C ASP A 589 -1.85 -12.18 -12.83
N ASN A 590 -1.91 -13.43 -13.27
CA ASN A 590 -2.10 -13.80 -14.68
C ASN A 590 -3.59 -14.03 -15.04
N PHE A 591 -3.97 -13.73 -16.29
CA PHE A 591 -5.34 -13.92 -16.78
C PHE A 591 -5.45 -15.13 -17.72
N VAL A 592 -5.44 -16.33 -17.14
CA VAL A 592 -5.41 -17.61 -17.86
C VAL A 592 -6.64 -18.47 -17.55
N ARG A 593 -6.85 -19.54 -18.33
CA ARG A 593 -7.87 -20.57 -18.05
C ARG A 593 -7.39 -21.53 -16.96
N GLU A 594 -6.10 -21.88 -16.98
CA GLU A 594 -5.41 -22.61 -15.92
C GLU A 594 -4.00 -22.04 -15.75
N SER A 595 -3.46 -22.01 -14.53
CA SER A 595 -2.13 -21.46 -14.27
C SER A 595 -1.08 -22.18 -15.11
N VAL A 596 -1.06 -23.52 -15.06
CA VAL A 596 -0.21 -24.36 -15.90
C VAL A 596 -0.96 -25.64 -16.28
N SER A 597 -0.74 -26.14 -17.49
CA SER A 597 -1.30 -27.42 -17.96
C SER A 597 -0.23 -28.37 -18.48
N PHE A 598 -0.35 -29.63 -18.09
CA PHE A 598 0.52 -30.73 -18.49
C PHE A 598 -0.34 -31.85 -19.06
N ASN A 599 0.02 -32.38 -20.23
CA ASN A 599 -0.79 -33.39 -20.93
C ASN A 599 0.12 -34.51 -21.46
N HIS A 600 -0.18 -35.77 -21.12
CA HIS A 600 0.55 -36.94 -21.62
C HIS A 600 2.06 -36.91 -21.33
N CYS A 601 2.49 -36.39 -20.18
CA CYS A 601 3.90 -36.21 -19.85
C CYS A 601 4.24 -36.51 -18.38
N PRO A 602 5.46 -36.99 -18.08
CA PRO A 602 5.99 -36.94 -16.72
C PRO A 602 6.22 -35.50 -16.27
N VAL A 603 5.85 -35.21 -15.01
CA VAL A 603 5.94 -33.89 -14.40
C VAL A 603 6.83 -33.88 -13.14
N THR A 604 7.60 -32.82 -12.96
CA THR A 604 8.31 -32.48 -11.72
C THR A 604 7.98 -31.03 -11.38
N ILE A 605 6.93 -30.83 -10.57
CA ILE A 605 6.39 -29.52 -10.19
C ILE A 605 6.67 -29.29 -8.72
N ILE A 606 7.81 -28.67 -8.40
CA ILE A 606 8.33 -28.62 -7.04
C ILE A 606 8.59 -27.20 -6.54
N ASN A 607 8.07 -26.87 -5.37
CA ASN A 607 8.37 -25.63 -4.64
C ASN A 607 8.01 -24.34 -5.40
N ASN A 608 6.94 -24.36 -6.18
CA ASN A 608 6.47 -23.19 -6.92
C ASN A 608 5.46 -22.37 -6.12
N TYR A 609 5.30 -21.09 -6.48
CA TYR A 609 4.37 -20.17 -5.85
C TYR A 609 3.37 -19.63 -6.89
N PHE A 610 2.08 -19.90 -6.68
CA PHE A 610 0.99 -19.44 -7.54
C PHE A 610 0.00 -18.62 -6.71
N GLU A 611 -0.30 -17.39 -7.13
CA GLU A 611 -1.22 -16.51 -6.40
C GLU A 611 -2.01 -15.63 -7.36
N ASN A 612 -3.31 -15.49 -7.11
CA ASN A 612 -4.22 -14.57 -7.82
C ASN A 612 -4.24 -14.71 -9.36
N ASN A 613 -3.91 -15.90 -9.89
CA ASN A 613 -4.14 -16.20 -11.30
C ASN A 613 -5.64 -16.49 -11.50
N SER A 614 -6.22 -16.04 -12.62
CA SER A 614 -7.58 -16.45 -12.97
C SER A 614 -7.63 -17.91 -13.40
N GLY A 615 -8.82 -18.51 -13.33
CA GLY A 615 -9.03 -19.89 -13.75
C GLY A 615 -8.55 -20.91 -12.73
N GLU A 616 -8.12 -22.07 -13.22
CA GLU A 616 -7.67 -23.21 -12.42
C GLU A 616 -6.17 -23.13 -12.07
N GLY A 617 -5.70 -24.02 -11.19
CA GLY A 617 -4.32 -24.08 -10.75
C GLY A 617 -3.42 -24.92 -11.67
N VAL A 618 -2.89 -26.01 -11.12
CA VAL A 618 -2.01 -26.95 -11.82
C VAL A 618 -2.85 -28.07 -12.42
N LEU A 619 -3.09 -28.03 -13.73
CA LEU A 619 -3.87 -29.03 -14.46
C LEU A 619 -2.97 -30.12 -15.05
N MET A 620 -3.31 -31.39 -14.81
CA MET A 620 -2.61 -32.56 -15.34
C MET A 620 -3.57 -33.54 -16.01
N LEU A 621 -3.37 -33.83 -17.29
CA LEU A 621 -4.14 -34.82 -18.03
C LEU A 621 -3.22 -35.98 -18.44
N ASP A 622 -3.53 -37.21 -18.00
CA ASP A 622 -2.75 -38.41 -18.33
C ASP A 622 -1.24 -38.25 -18.04
N CYS A 623 -0.92 -37.79 -16.84
CA CYS A 623 0.45 -37.51 -16.39
C CYS A 623 0.91 -38.45 -15.29
N SER A 624 2.23 -38.45 -15.04
CA SER A 624 2.89 -39.18 -13.94
C SER A 624 3.94 -38.30 -13.27
N GLY A 625 4.41 -38.62 -12.07
CA GLY A 625 5.53 -37.92 -11.41
C GLY A 625 5.16 -37.22 -10.11
N ASP A 626 5.79 -36.07 -9.83
CA ASP A 626 5.76 -35.43 -8.52
C ASP A 626 5.27 -33.97 -8.58
N VAL A 627 4.28 -33.66 -7.75
CA VAL A 627 3.79 -32.30 -7.48
C VAL A 627 3.92 -32.03 -5.99
N SER A 628 4.94 -31.26 -5.60
CA SER A 628 5.24 -31.11 -4.17
C SER A 628 5.76 -29.75 -3.73
N LYS A 629 5.52 -29.42 -2.45
CA LYS A 629 6.01 -28.18 -1.82
C LYS A 629 5.52 -26.90 -2.48
N ASN A 630 4.50 -26.96 -3.34
CA ASN A 630 3.96 -25.78 -3.99
C ASN A 630 3.05 -25.01 -3.04
N THR A 631 3.04 -23.69 -3.17
CA THR A 631 2.13 -22.78 -2.47
C THR A 631 1.14 -22.22 -3.49
N ILE A 632 -0.16 -22.44 -3.27
CA ILE A 632 -1.23 -22.04 -4.19
C ILE A 632 -2.31 -21.28 -3.42
N ILE A 633 -2.54 -20.02 -3.80
CA ILE A 633 -3.39 -19.08 -3.04
C ILE A 633 -4.45 -18.47 -3.94
N GLY A 634 -5.72 -18.62 -3.57
CA GLY A 634 -6.83 -17.90 -4.20
C GLY A 634 -7.18 -18.35 -5.63
N ILE A 635 -6.83 -19.58 -6.01
CA ILE A 635 -7.01 -20.13 -7.36
C ILE A 635 -8.00 -21.31 -7.28
N ALA A 636 -8.92 -21.44 -8.23
CA ALA A 636 -9.85 -22.58 -8.31
C ALA A 636 -9.08 -23.87 -8.65
N ASP A 637 -9.59 -25.03 -8.21
CA ASP A 637 -9.00 -26.36 -8.49
C ASP A 637 -7.48 -26.32 -8.46
N ALA A 638 -6.95 -25.98 -7.28
CA ALA A 638 -5.56 -25.54 -7.14
C ALA A 638 -4.57 -26.58 -7.68
N ILE A 639 -4.88 -27.88 -7.55
CA ILE A 639 -4.22 -28.96 -8.28
C ILE A 639 -5.31 -29.87 -8.85
N GLU A 640 -5.34 -30.04 -10.17
CA GLU A 640 -6.27 -30.94 -10.85
C GLU A 640 -5.51 -32.03 -11.61
N GLY A 641 -5.97 -33.28 -11.51
CA GLY A 641 -5.41 -34.42 -12.23
C GLY A 641 -6.49 -35.34 -12.80
N THR A 642 -6.53 -35.51 -14.13
CA THR A 642 -7.46 -36.43 -14.80
C THR A 642 -6.71 -37.56 -15.51
N LYS A 643 -7.13 -38.81 -15.30
CA LYS A 643 -6.53 -40.04 -15.88
C LYS A 643 -5.02 -40.19 -15.63
N CYS A 644 -4.51 -39.59 -14.57
CA CYS A 644 -3.10 -39.67 -14.23
C CYS A 644 -2.72 -41.07 -13.70
N GLN A 645 -1.45 -41.45 -13.86
CA GLN A 645 -0.91 -42.71 -13.34
C GLN A 645 0.39 -42.45 -12.58
N ASP A 646 0.61 -43.14 -11.46
CA ASP A 646 1.88 -43.07 -10.70
C ASP A 646 2.24 -41.61 -10.30
N LEU A 647 1.21 -40.83 -9.93
CA LEU A 647 1.32 -39.43 -9.57
C LEU A 647 1.34 -39.24 -8.04
N LYS A 648 2.29 -38.46 -7.54
CA LYS A 648 2.44 -38.10 -6.12
C LYS A 648 2.19 -36.61 -5.93
N ILE A 649 1.22 -36.26 -5.09
CA ILE A 649 0.88 -34.89 -4.72
C ILE A 649 1.13 -34.72 -3.23
N TYR A 650 2.18 -34.01 -2.83
CA TYR A 650 2.58 -33.98 -1.42
C TYR A 650 3.25 -32.72 -0.90
N ASN A 651 3.12 -32.45 0.40
CA ASN A 651 3.69 -31.27 1.06
C ASN A 651 3.28 -29.93 0.41
N ASN A 652 2.17 -29.86 -0.35
CA ASN A 652 1.68 -28.62 -0.92
C ASN A 652 0.90 -27.82 0.13
N PHE A 653 0.93 -26.49 0.01
CA PHE A 653 0.12 -25.57 0.81
C PHE A 653 -0.89 -24.88 -0.10
N ILE A 654 -2.18 -25.08 0.17
CA ILE A 654 -3.28 -24.56 -0.62
C ILE A 654 -4.20 -23.78 0.31
N THR A 655 -4.50 -22.53 -0.02
CA THR A 655 -5.44 -21.73 0.78
C THR A 655 -6.38 -20.91 -0.09
N ASN A 656 -7.63 -20.78 0.37
CA ASN A 656 -8.69 -19.99 -0.27
C ASN A 656 -8.97 -20.43 -1.72
N SER A 657 -8.96 -21.74 -2.00
CA SER A 657 -9.40 -22.22 -3.32
C SER A 657 -10.85 -21.82 -3.56
N ALA A 658 -11.11 -21.26 -4.75
CA ALA A 658 -12.45 -20.85 -5.15
C ALA A 658 -13.38 -22.04 -5.45
N ASP A 659 -12.82 -23.25 -5.58
CA ASP A 659 -13.54 -24.51 -5.72
C ASP A 659 -12.89 -25.62 -4.88
N ASP A 660 -12.35 -26.68 -5.50
CA ASP A 660 -11.66 -27.76 -4.79
C ASP A 660 -10.19 -27.42 -4.52
N GLY A 661 -9.63 -27.92 -3.42
CA GLY A 661 -8.19 -27.77 -3.15
C GLY A 661 -7.36 -28.66 -4.08
N ILE A 662 -7.67 -29.95 -4.09
CA ILE A 662 -7.08 -30.93 -5.01
C ILE A 662 -8.24 -31.68 -5.65
N ASP A 663 -8.34 -31.69 -6.98
CA ASP A 663 -9.34 -32.47 -7.72
C ASP A 663 -8.69 -33.56 -8.56
N LEU A 664 -9.17 -34.81 -8.45
CA LEU A 664 -8.55 -35.96 -9.12
C LEU A 664 -9.60 -36.88 -9.71
N ASN A 665 -9.52 -37.09 -11.01
CA ASN A 665 -10.53 -37.83 -11.78
C ASN A 665 -9.93 -39.04 -12.50
N TRP A 666 -10.44 -40.25 -12.23
CA TRP A 666 -10.09 -41.52 -12.88
C TRP A 666 -8.58 -41.86 -12.88
N GLY A 667 -7.86 -41.53 -11.80
CA GLY A 667 -6.43 -41.80 -11.67
C GLY A 667 -6.11 -43.21 -11.15
N LYS A 668 -4.88 -43.69 -11.38
CA LYS A 668 -4.37 -44.98 -10.90
C LYS A 668 -3.02 -44.82 -10.18
N GLN A 669 -2.82 -45.52 -9.07
CA GLN A 669 -1.61 -45.42 -8.23
C GLN A 669 -1.32 -43.98 -7.77
N ILE A 670 -2.37 -43.19 -7.55
CA ILE A 670 -2.27 -41.80 -7.09
C ILE A 670 -1.97 -41.77 -5.59
N GLN A 671 -1.02 -40.95 -5.16
CA GLN A 671 -0.70 -40.76 -3.75
C GLN A 671 -0.80 -39.28 -3.38
N VAL A 672 -1.77 -38.92 -2.54
CA VAL A 672 -1.95 -37.57 -2.02
C VAL A 672 -1.57 -37.54 -0.54
N PHE A 673 -0.47 -36.87 -0.16
CA PHE A 673 -0.02 -36.93 1.23
C PHE A 673 0.68 -35.70 1.81
N ASN A 674 0.54 -35.51 3.12
CA ASN A 674 1.17 -34.39 3.85
C ASN A 674 0.84 -33.00 3.29
N ASN A 675 -0.25 -32.84 2.52
CA ASN A 675 -0.67 -31.53 2.03
C ASN A 675 -1.42 -30.77 3.12
N THR A 676 -1.37 -29.44 3.07
CA THR A 676 -2.15 -28.53 3.90
C THR A 676 -3.12 -27.78 3.01
N ILE A 677 -4.42 -27.93 3.29
CA ILE A 677 -5.50 -27.35 2.48
C ILE A 677 -6.43 -26.59 3.42
N ILE A 678 -6.56 -25.28 3.21
CA ILE A 678 -7.29 -24.38 4.10
C ILE A 678 -8.34 -23.61 3.30
N ASN A 679 -9.58 -23.64 3.78
CA ASN A 679 -10.67 -22.79 3.29
C ASN A 679 -10.94 -22.95 1.77
N SER A 680 -10.97 -24.19 1.28
CA SER A 680 -11.52 -24.49 -0.06
C SER A 680 -13.04 -24.37 -0.05
N LYS A 681 -13.59 -23.75 -1.10
CA LYS A 681 -15.02 -23.41 -1.16
C LYS A 681 -15.94 -24.61 -1.35
N ASP A 682 -15.52 -25.67 -2.06
CA ASP A 682 -16.26 -26.94 -2.12
C ASP A 682 -15.60 -28.07 -1.33
N LYS A 683 -14.54 -28.71 -1.84
CA LYS A 683 -13.83 -29.81 -1.16
C LYS A 683 -12.37 -29.46 -0.91
N GLY A 684 -11.82 -29.95 0.19
CA GLY A 684 -10.37 -29.96 0.36
C GLY A 684 -9.71 -30.84 -0.68
N ILE A 685 -10.17 -32.09 -0.79
CA ILE A 685 -9.76 -33.05 -1.81
C ILE A 685 -11.01 -33.68 -2.44
N SER A 686 -11.07 -33.69 -3.76
CA SER A 686 -12.07 -34.39 -4.57
C SER A 686 -11.43 -35.59 -5.26
N LEU A 687 -12.13 -36.72 -5.26
CA LEU A 687 -11.69 -37.94 -5.90
C LEU A 687 -12.84 -38.59 -6.67
N THR A 688 -12.72 -38.67 -7.98
CA THR A 688 -13.57 -39.49 -8.85
C THR A 688 -12.83 -40.76 -9.20
N ILE A 689 -13.35 -41.90 -8.77
CA ILE A 689 -12.71 -43.21 -8.96
C ILE A 689 -13.63 -44.17 -9.71
N ASP A 690 -13.04 -45.09 -10.46
CA ASP A 690 -13.72 -46.19 -11.13
C ASP A 690 -13.07 -47.55 -10.80
N SER A 691 -13.58 -48.63 -11.42
CA SER A 691 -13.08 -49.99 -11.18
C SER A 691 -11.64 -50.20 -11.63
N THR A 692 -11.09 -49.27 -12.43
CA THR A 692 -9.71 -49.29 -12.94
C THR A 692 -8.75 -48.46 -12.07
N SER A 693 -9.30 -47.64 -11.18
CA SER A 693 -8.61 -46.69 -10.30
C SER A 693 -7.95 -47.40 -9.10
N MET A 694 -6.97 -48.27 -9.38
CA MET A 694 -6.33 -49.14 -8.38
C MET A 694 -5.24 -48.43 -7.57
N ASN A 695 -5.08 -48.84 -6.30
CA ASN A 695 -3.98 -48.43 -5.41
C ASN A 695 -3.88 -46.91 -5.13
N ASN A 696 -4.98 -46.17 -5.27
CA ASN A 696 -5.02 -44.76 -4.88
C ASN A 696 -4.99 -44.61 -3.35
N GLN A 697 -4.28 -43.61 -2.84
CA GLN A 697 -4.12 -43.36 -1.42
C GLN A 697 -4.15 -41.86 -1.11
N VAL A 698 -4.88 -41.49 -0.06
CA VAL A 698 -4.83 -40.16 0.55
C VAL A 698 -4.40 -40.32 2.00
N LYS A 699 -3.24 -39.78 2.39
CA LYS A 699 -2.70 -39.98 3.73
C LYS A 699 -2.06 -38.75 4.37
N ASN A 700 -2.18 -38.59 5.69
CA ASN A 700 -1.49 -37.55 6.46
C ASN A 700 -1.76 -36.10 5.98
N ASN A 701 -2.86 -35.83 5.28
CA ASN A 701 -3.18 -34.47 4.85
C ASN A 701 -3.87 -33.70 5.98
N LEU A 702 -3.62 -32.40 6.08
CA LEU A 702 -4.36 -31.49 6.93
C LEU A 702 -5.37 -30.71 6.08
N ILE A 703 -6.64 -30.83 6.42
CA ILE A 703 -7.74 -30.16 5.72
C ILE A 703 -8.53 -29.34 6.73
N VAL A 704 -8.56 -28.03 6.56
CA VAL A 704 -9.06 -27.07 7.56
C VAL A 704 -10.11 -26.15 6.95
N THR A 705 -11.25 -26.03 7.61
CA THR A 705 -12.32 -25.07 7.28
C THR A 705 -12.84 -25.13 5.84
N CYS A 706 -12.69 -26.27 5.16
CA CYS A 706 -13.31 -26.49 3.86
C CYS A 706 -14.79 -26.86 4.03
N LYS A 707 -15.63 -26.57 3.03
CA LYS A 707 -17.05 -26.98 3.07
C LYS A 707 -17.17 -28.51 3.15
N LYS A 708 -16.33 -29.23 2.43
CA LYS A 708 -16.15 -30.69 2.51
C LYS A 708 -14.65 -30.98 2.67
N GLY A 709 -14.27 -31.95 3.49
CA GLY A 709 -12.87 -32.32 3.69
C GLY A 709 -12.35 -33.13 2.51
N VAL A 710 -12.71 -34.41 2.45
CA VAL A 710 -12.50 -35.28 1.28
C VAL A 710 -13.87 -35.68 0.71
N GLY A 711 -14.12 -35.45 -0.58
CA GLY A 711 -15.27 -36.02 -1.28
C GLY A 711 -14.85 -37.11 -2.25
N ILE A 712 -15.64 -38.18 -2.34
CA ILE A 712 -15.38 -39.33 -3.20
C ILE A 712 -16.62 -39.68 -4.01
N GLU A 713 -16.46 -39.82 -5.32
CA GLU A 713 -17.50 -40.21 -6.26
C GLU A 713 -17.05 -41.37 -7.17
N GLY A 714 -18.01 -41.96 -7.90
CA GLY A 714 -17.80 -43.05 -8.85
C GLY A 714 -17.98 -44.46 -8.27
N SER A 715 -17.09 -45.40 -8.64
CA SER A 715 -17.19 -46.81 -8.26
C SER A 715 -15.81 -47.48 -8.12
N GLY A 716 -15.30 -47.76 -6.92
CA GLY A 716 -13.96 -48.34 -6.78
C GLY A 716 -13.48 -48.39 -5.34
N MET A 717 -12.16 -48.54 -5.13
CA MET A 717 -11.55 -48.56 -3.80
C MET A 717 -10.49 -47.47 -3.61
N ILE A 718 -10.54 -46.77 -2.47
CA ILE A 718 -9.57 -45.74 -2.07
C ILE A 718 -9.04 -46.01 -0.66
N LYS A 719 -7.73 -45.80 -0.43
CA LYS A 719 -7.17 -45.83 0.92
C LYS A 719 -7.13 -44.44 1.55
N LEU A 720 -7.74 -44.26 2.71
CA LEU A 720 -7.72 -43.02 3.48
C LEU A 720 -7.04 -43.23 4.84
N ASN A 721 -5.78 -42.82 4.99
CA ASN A 721 -4.99 -43.09 6.20
C ASN A 721 -4.56 -41.80 6.92
N ASN A 722 -4.89 -41.64 8.20
CA ASN A 722 -4.34 -40.56 9.05
C ASN A 722 -4.52 -39.12 8.53
N ASN A 723 -5.61 -38.81 7.83
CA ASN A 723 -5.92 -37.42 7.43
C ASN A 723 -6.57 -36.66 8.60
N TYR A 724 -6.19 -35.40 8.76
CA TYR A 724 -6.67 -34.51 9.82
C TYR A 724 -7.71 -33.53 9.27
N TYR A 725 -8.89 -33.50 9.91
CA TYR A 725 -10.00 -32.65 9.50
C TYR A 725 -10.36 -31.68 10.62
N ILE A 726 -10.12 -30.39 10.41
CA ILE A 726 -10.38 -29.35 11.43
C ILE A 726 -11.45 -28.39 10.91
N ASN A 727 -12.58 -28.30 11.61
CA ASN A 727 -13.66 -27.35 11.31
C ASN A 727 -14.23 -27.41 9.87
N ASN A 728 -14.13 -28.56 9.20
CA ASN A 728 -14.81 -28.77 7.92
C ASN A 728 -16.29 -29.05 8.17
N ALA A 729 -17.20 -28.53 7.33
CA ALA A 729 -18.64 -28.77 7.53
C ALA A 729 -18.98 -30.26 7.34
N HIS A 730 -18.33 -30.93 6.38
CA HIS A 730 -18.41 -32.37 6.18
C HIS A 730 -17.01 -32.97 5.99
N PRO A 731 -16.39 -33.59 7.01
CA PRO A 731 -15.03 -34.10 6.92
C PRO A 731 -14.79 -35.10 5.78
N ILE A 732 -15.72 -36.05 5.57
CA ILE A 732 -15.67 -37.01 4.45
C ILE A 732 -17.08 -37.12 3.87
N ILE A 733 -17.20 -37.11 2.53
CA ILE A 733 -18.44 -37.37 1.79
C ILE A 733 -18.18 -38.45 0.75
N ILE A 734 -19.10 -39.41 0.65
CA ILE A 734 -19.12 -40.41 -0.41
C ILE A 734 -20.47 -40.30 -1.10
N GLU A 735 -20.50 -39.96 -2.39
CA GLU A 735 -21.76 -39.66 -3.09
C GLU A 735 -22.55 -40.92 -3.47
N ASN A 736 -21.85 -42.01 -3.83
CA ASN A 736 -22.45 -43.30 -4.19
C ASN A 736 -21.88 -44.45 -3.32
N PRO A 737 -22.30 -44.57 -2.04
CA PRO A 737 -21.67 -45.47 -1.08
C PRO A 737 -21.81 -46.96 -1.42
N ASN A 738 -22.77 -47.35 -2.26
CA ASN A 738 -22.93 -48.74 -2.69
C ASN A 738 -21.88 -49.20 -3.72
N LEU A 739 -21.17 -48.24 -4.34
CA LEU A 739 -20.21 -48.51 -5.41
C LEU A 739 -18.78 -48.13 -5.02
N VAL A 740 -18.60 -47.37 -3.93
CA VAL A 740 -17.30 -46.89 -3.45
C VAL A 740 -16.94 -47.54 -2.12
N SER A 741 -15.74 -48.13 -2.05
CA SER A 741 -15.13 -48.66 -0.83
C SER A 741 -13.98 -47.75 -0.37
N ALA A 742 -14.12 -47.10 0.78
CA ALA A 742 -13.02 -46.40 1.44
C ALA A 742 -12.44 -47.28 2.55
N VAL A 743 -11.13 -47.56 2.52
CA VAL A 743 -10.47 -48.42 3.51
C VAL A 743 -9.34 -47.68 4.23
N SER A 744 -9.17 -47.94 5.53
CA SER A 744 -8.05 -47.42 6.32
C SER A 744 -7.23 -48.59 6.88
N GLU A 745 -5.92 -48.42 7.00
CA GLU A 745 -5.02 -49.44 7.61
C GLU A 745 -5.39 -49.77 9.06
N ASN A 746 -6.16 -48.90 9.72
CA ASN A 746 -6.62 -49.09 11.10
C ASN A 746 -8.12 -49.40 11.26
N GLU A 747 -8.92 -49.45 10.19
CA GLU A 747 -10.34 -49.91 10.22
C GLU A 747 -10.94 -49.98 8.80
N MET A 748 -11.71 -51.04 8.50
CA MET A 748 -12.62 -51.03 7.35
C MET A 748 -13.82 -50.15 7.66
N PHE A 749 -14.09 -49.11 6.87
CA PHE A 749 -15.36 -48.38 6.90
C PHE A 749 -16.47 -49.26 6.29
N ASN A 750 -16.84 -50.35 6.97
CA ASN A 750 -17.91 -51.22 6.50
C ASN A 750 -19.28 -50.64 6.90
N ASN A 751 -20.01 -50.23 5.87
CA ASN A 751 -21.46 -50.08 5.79
C ASN A 751 -22.14 -49.37 6.97
N THR A 752 -22.53 -48.12 6.71
CA THR A 752 -23.46 -47.28 7.49
C THR A 752 -22.93 -46.73 8.82
N PHE A 753 -23.04 -45.40 8.94
CA PHE A 753 -22.69 -44.53 10.07
C PHE A 753 -21.21 -44.24 10.29
N VAL A 754 -20.87 -42.98 9.97
CA VAL A 754 -19.72 -42.22 10.45
C VAL A 754 -19.57 -42.38 11.96
N ASN A 755 -18.65 -43.24 12.41
CA ASN A 755 -17.74 -42.99 13.53
C ASN A 755 -16.89 -44.22 13.85
N LYS A 756 -15.64 -43.94 14.21
CA LYS A 756 -14.48 -44.84 14.42
C LYS A 756 -13.76 -45.10 13.10
N HIS A 757 -12.53 -44.67 12.81
CA HIS A 757 -11.45 -44.00 13.54
C HIS A 757 -11.00 -42.75 12.75
N VAL A 758 -11.70 -41.63 12.91
CA VAL A 758 -11.23 -40.30 12.49
C VAL A 758 -11.09 -39.51 13.79
N GLU A 759 -9.90 -38.98 14.09
CA GLU A 759 -9.74 -38.05 15.21
C GLU A 759 -10.51 -36.77 14.89
N PHE A 760 -11.78 -36.71 15.30
CA PHE A 760 -12.57 -35.50 15.28
C PHE A 760 -12.18 -34.66 16.49
N ILE A 761 -11.23 -33.75 16.34
CA ILE A 761 -11.04 -32.68 17.32
C ILE A 761 -12.24 -31.73 17.18
N LYS A 762 -13.27 -31.93 18.01
CA LYS A 762 -14.31 -30.93 18.25
C LYS A 762 -13.66 -29.70 18.90
N ALA A 763 -13.40 -28.66 18.13
CA ALA A 763 -12.82 -27.41 18.61
C ALA A 763 -13.83 -26.60 19.44
N ASN A 764 -14.07 -27.02 20.68
CA ASN A 764 -14.52 -26.13 21.77
C ASN A 764 -13.36 -25.76 22.70
N LYS A 765 -12.11 -26.02 22.30
CA LYS A 765 -10.92 -25.54 23.00
C LYS A 765 -10.22 -24.53 22.10
N LYS A 766 -9.84 -23.38 22.67
CA LYS A 766 -8.87 -22.43 22.11
C LYS A 766 -7.79 -23.20 21.36
N PHE A 767 -7.51 -22.80 20.12
CA PHE A 767 -6.45 -23.40 19.30
C PHE A 767 -5.15 -23.57 20.12
N PRO A 768 -4.63 -24.79 20.31
CA PRO A 768 -3.48 -25.02 21.16
C PRO A 768 -2.19 -24.97 20.32
N TYR A 769 -1.87 -23.81 19.75
CA TYR A 769 -0.53 -23.62 19.19
C TYR A 769 0.42 -23.26 20.31
N LYS A 770 1.39 -24.12 20.60
CA LYS A 770 2.61 -23.70 21.29
C LYS A 770 3.66 -23.47 20.22
N LEU A 771 3.81 -22.20 19.84
CA LEU A 771 5.03 -21.73 19.21
C LEU A 771 6.07 -21.58 20.32
N PHE A 772 7.22 -22.20 20.15
CA PHE A 772 8.31 -22.11 21.10
C PHE A 772 9.31 -21.08 20.60
N THR A 773 9.62 -20.12 21.46
CA THR A 773 10.70 -19.18 21.27
C THR A 773 11.93 -19.69 21.99
N GLU A 774 12.96 -20.06 21.23
CA GLU A 774 14.24 -20.49 21.77
C GLU A 774 15.27 -19.38 21.53
N LYS A 775 15.93 -18.90 22.59
CA LYS A 775 17.08 -18.00 22.50
C LYS A 775 18.34 -18.85 22.45
N ASN A 776 19.15 -18.69 21.41
CA ASN A 776 20.51 -19.23 21.37
C ASN A 776 21.48 -18.11 21.01
N GLY A 777 22.26 -17.65 22.00
CA GLY A 777 23.15 -16.49 21.85
C GLY A 777 22.38 -15.23 21.45
N THR A 778 22.60 -14.78 20.21
CA THR A 778 22.07 -13.53 19.60
C THR A 778 20.80 -13.71 18.77
N SER A 779 20.21 -14.90 18.69
CA SER A 779 19.09 -15.19 17.79
C SER A 779 17.87 -15.74 18.52
N ILE A 780 16.68 -15.37 18.04
CA ILE A 780 15.39 -15.95 18.45
C ILE A 780 14.92 -16.90 17.36
N TYR A 781 14.60 -18.13 17.75
CA TYR A 781 14.01 -19.12 16.85
C TYR A 781 12.54 -19.32 17.20
N LEU A 782 11.66 -19.28 16.19
CA LEU A 782 10.29 -19.79 16.32
C LEU A 782 10.27 -21.23 15.83
N THR A 783 9.76 -22.12 16.67
CA THR A 783 9.47 -23.49 16.27
C THR A 783 7.99 -23.76 16.49
N SER A 784 7.31 -24.24 15.46
CA SER A 784 5.94 -24.71 15.59
C SER A 784 5.92 -26.18 16.02
N ASN A 785 5.34 -26.46 17.19
CA ASN A 785 4.92 -27.82 17.54
C ASN A 785 3.50 -28.12 17.04
N ALA A 786 2.91 -27.23 16.24
CA ALA A 786 1.66 -27.57 15.59
C ALA A 786 1.93 -28.68 14.58
N PRO A 787 1.03 -29.67 14.45
CA PRO A 787 1.16 -30.72 13.44
C PRO A 787 0.91 -30.20 12.01
N TYR A 788 0.81 -28.88 11.82
CA TYR A 788 0.53 -28.24 10.54
C TYR A 788 1.17 -26.85 10.40
N PRO A 789 1.30 -26.34 9.15
CA PRO A 789 1.87 -25.04 8.88
C PRO A 789 1.01 -23.91 9.46
N ILE A 790 1.66 -22.95 10.11
CA ILE A 790 1.03 -21.78 10.69
C ILE A 790 1.34 -20.59 9.80
N ASP A 791 0.32 -19.91 9.27
CA ASP A 791 0.52 -18.58 8.71
C ASP A 791 0.86 -17.62 9.84
N LEU A 792 2.08 -17.11 9.80
CA LEU A 792 2.60 -16.17 10.77
C LEU A 792 2.18 -14.73 10.44
N LYS A 793 1.50 -14.45 9.33
CA LYS A 793 1.05 -13.08 9.01
C LYS A 793 0.28 -12.49 10.19
N GLY A 794 0.70 -11.33 10.70
CA GLY A 794 0.19 -10.65 11.89
C GLY A 794 0.57 -11.26 13.24
N LEU A 795 1.45 -12.27 13.27
CA LEU A 795 2.03 -12.80 14.50
C LEU A 795 3.02 -11.80 15.09
N GLN A 796 2.87 -11.52 16.38
CA GLN A 796 3.71 -10.62 17.16
C GLN A 796 4.39 -11.37 18.30
N ILE A 797 5.68 -11.08 18.54
CA ILE A 797 6.43 -11.55 19.70
C ILE A 797 6.69 -10.37 20.63
N PHE A 798 6.43 -10.58 21.91
CA PHE A 798 6.58 -9.58 22.96
C PHE A 798 7.72 -9.94 23.92
N ASP A 799 8.41 -8.90 24.38
CA ASP A 799 9.22 -8.90 25.59
C ASP A 799 8.71 -7.78 26.51
N ASN A 800 8.32 -8.11 27.75
CA ASN A 800 7.76 -7.16 28.72
C ASN A 800 6.71 -6.17 28.14
N LYS A 801 5.75 -6.68 27.34
CA LYS A 801 4.68 -5.92 26.64
C LYS A 801 5.14 -5.02 25.47
N LYS A 802 6.42 -5.03 25.10
CA LYS A 802 6.96 -4.40 23.89
C LYS A 802 7.03 -5.44 22.78
N ILE A 803 6.43 -5.16 21.62
CA ILE A 803 6.59 -6.04 20.45
C ILE A 803 8.03 -5.91 19.96
N ILE A 804 8.74 -7.03 19.92
CA ILE A 804 10.13 -7.13 19.44
C ILE A 804 10.21 -7.72 18.03
N TRP A 805 9.13 -8.32 17.54
CA TRP A 805 9.03 -8.82 16.18
C TRP A 805 7.57 -8.94 15.74
N ASN A 806 7.29 -8.59 14.48
CA ASN A 806 5.97 -8.69 13.86
C ASN A 806 6.11 -9.22 12.43
N CYS A 807 5.36 -10.26 12.09
CA CYS A 807 5.38 -10.83 10.74
C CYS A 807 4.34 -10.16 9.84
N VAL A 808 4.78 -9.19 9.03
CA VAL A 808 3.87 -8.35 8.22
C VAL A 808 3.42 -9.02 6.92
N ASN A 809 4.28 -9.88 6.35
CA ASN A 809 4.00 -10.65 5.15
C ASN A 809 3.38 -12.01 5.48
N GLN A 810 2.70 -12.61 4.50
CA GLN A 810 2.31 -14.01 4.59
C GLN A 810 3.58 -14.86 4.64
N ARG A 811 3.84 -15.46 5.79
CA ARG A 811 5.02 -16.29 6.06
C ARG A 811 4.53 -17.52 6.77
N ILE A 812 4.69 -18.67 6.14
CA ILE A 812 4.17 -19.92 6.66
C ILE A 812 5.30 -20.63 7.39
N LEU A 813 5.05 -21.04 8.63
CA LEU A 813 5.96 -21.86 9.43
C LEU A 813 5.47 -23.29 9.45
N PHE A 814 6.18 -24.19 8.78
CA PHE A 814 5.82 -25.60 8.68
C PHE A 814 6.07 -26.34 10.01
N PRO A 815 5.44 -27.52 10.22
CA PRO A 815 5.64 -28.33 11.42
C PRO A 815 7.12 -28.66 11.65
N ASN A 816 7.61 -28.45 12.87
CA ASN A 816 9.02 -28.67 13.25
C ASN A 816 10.05 -27.83 12.48
N GLU A 817 9.61 -26.89 11.63
CA GLU A 817 10.49 -25.93 10.99
C GLU A 817 10.96 -24.93 12.05
N LYS A 818 12.28 -24.73 12.14
CA LYS A 818 12.87 -23.66 12.95
C LYS A 818 13.03 -22.42 12.09
N LEU A 819 12.23 -21.39 12.39
CA LEU A 819 12.39 -20.08 11.79
C LEU A 819 13.38 -19.26 12.58
N ASN A 820 14.50 -18.90 11.96
CA ASN A 820 15.34 -17.85 12.51
C ASN A 820 14.67 -16.50 12.32
N ILE A 821 14.52 -15.74 13.40
CA ILE A 821 14.04 -14.37 13.34
C ILE A 821 15.22 -13.43 13.12
N GLU A 822 15.34 -12.95 11.89
CA GLU A 822 16.33 -11.95 11.50
C GLU A 822 15.93 -10.54 11.99
N ASN A 823 16.91 -9.66 12.19
CA ASN A 823 16.75 -8.24 12.58
C ASN A 823 16.27 -7.94 14.02
N ILE A 824 16.59 -8.78 15.01
CA ILE A 824 16.46 -8.41 16.43
C ILE A 824 17.84 -7.98 16.94
N THR A 825 18.03 -6.69 17.21
CA THR A 825 19.26 -6.16 17.80
C THR A 825 19.33 -6.53 19.28
N VAL A 826 20.35 -7.30 19.66
CA VAL A 826 20.44 -8.07 20.92
C VAL A 826 20.72 -7.22 22.16
N SER A 827 21.01 -5.92 22.02
CA SER A 827 21.49 -5.08 23.12
C SER A 827 20.46 -4.74 24.21
N GLU A 828 19.18 -5.12 24.06
CA GLU A 828 18.12 -4.82 25.05
C GLU A 828 17.46 -6.05 25.69
N LEU A 829 17.83 -7.28 25.33
CA LEU A 829 17.18 -8.48 25.88
C LEU A 829 17.86 -8.91 27.19
N ASP A 830 17.24 -8.55 28.32
CA ASP A 830 17.71 -8.95 29.66
C ASP A 830 17.93 -10.47 29.75
N ASN A 831 19.07 -10.88 30.30
CA ASN A 831 19.50 -12.29 30.34
C ASN A 831 18.69 -13.14 31.35
N SER A 832 17.69 -12.55 32.00
CA SER A 832 16.92 -13.16 33.08
C SER A 832 15.63 -13.88 32.61
N HIS A 833 15.23 -13.77 31.34
CA HIS A 833 13.89 -14.24 30.89
C HIS A 833 13.94 -15.29 29.76
N LYS A 834 13.27 -16.43 30.01
CA LYS A 834 13.16 -17.60 29.10
C LYS A 834 11.81 -17.71 28.36
N LYS A 835 10.89 -16.74 28.51
CA LYS A 835 9.53 -16.83 27.94
C LYS A 835 9.14 -15.54 27.25
N PHE A 836 9.08 -15.58 25.92
CA PHE A 836 8.45 -14.54 25.10
C PHE A 836 6.97 -14.85 24.93
N GLU A 837 6.12 -13.82 24.92
CA GLU A 837 4.69 -13.98 24.66
C GLU A 837 4.42 -13.84 23.15
N ILE A 838 3.51 -14.67 22.63
CA ILE A 838 3.19 -14.75 21.20
C ILE A 838 1.71 -14.45 21.03
N ILE A 839 1.37 -13.45 20.23
CA ILE A 839 -0.01 -13.09 19.90
C ILE A 839 -0.18 -13.18 18.39
N GLY A 840 -1.06 -14.07 17.92
CA GLY A 840 -1.40 -14.23 16.51
C GLY A 840 -2.66 -13.46 16.12
N PRO A 841 -2.93 -13.25 14.82
CA PRO A 841 -4.20 -12.68 14.38
C PRO A 841 -5.33 -13.66 14.66
N ASN A 842 -6.38 -13.16 15.29
CA ASN A 842 -7.66 -13.85 15.34
C ASN A 842 -8.30 -13.84 13.94
N TYR A 843 -8.01 -14.82 13.09
CA TYR A 843 -8.85 -15.12 11.92
C TYR A 843 -9.03 -16.62 11.77
N LEU A 844 -10.19 -17.12 12.22
CA LEU A 844 -11.08 -18.07 11.52
C LEU A 844 -12.25 -18.43 12.46
N ILE A 845 -13.24 -17.54 12.52
CA ILE A 845 -14.69 -17.74 12.41
C ILE A 845 -15.26 -16.30 12.35
N ASN A 846 -15.36 -15.75 11.14
CA ASN A 846 -16.42 -14.78 10.87
C ASN A 846 -17.55 -15.59 10.25
N SER A 847 -18.48 -16.05 11.08
CA SER A 847 -19.81 -16.39 10.60
C SER A 847 -20.43 -15.11 10.07
N VAL A 848 -20.53 -14.98 8.75
CA VAL A 848 -21.62 -14.23 8.14
C VAL A 848 -22.90 -15.00 8.47
N GLN A 849 -23.51 -14.66 9.60
CA GLN A 849 -24.95 -14.76 9.85
C GLN A 849 -25.27 -14.08 11.20
N ASN A 850 -26.30 -13.22 11.16
CA ASN A 850 -26.91 -12.45 12.26
C ASN A 850 -26.30 -11.09 12.63
N SER A 851 -26.10 -10.23 11.62
CA SER A 851 -26.39 -8.80 11.78
C SER A 851 -27.91 -8.58 11.70
N ASN A 852 -28.66 -8.87 12.77
CA ASN A 852 -29.99 -8.32 13.05
C ASN A 852 -30.52 -8.80 14.41
N LYS A 853 -30.07 -8.14 15.48
CA LYS A 853 -30.80 -7.89 16.74
C LYS A 853 -29.81 -7.31 17.73
N TYR A 854 -29.82 -5.99 17.87
CA TYR A 854 -29.45 -5.16 19.02
C TYR A 854 -29.19 -3.71 18.52
N LYS A 855 -30.16 -3.18 17.78
CA LYS A 855 -30.38 -1.75 17.62
C LYS A 855 -31.81 -1.49 18.08
N GLY A 856 -31.99 -1.22 19.38
CA GLY A 856 -33.35 -1.06 19.91
C GLY A 856 -33.50 -0.58 21.34
N LEU A 857 -32.43 -0.43 22.13
CA LEU A 857 -32.58 -0.02 23.55
C LEU A 857 -31.69 1.14 24.02
N SER A 858 -30.72 1.61 23.24
CA SER A 858 -29.90 2.78 23.63
C SER A 858 -30.47 4.13 23.19
N TYR A 859 -31.32 4.18 22.16
CA TYR A 859 -31.89 5.44 21.67
C TYR A 859 -33.10 5.93 22.50
N ILE A 860 -33.87 5.03 23.11
CA ILE A 860 -35.05 5.41 23.91
C ILE A 860 -34.64 5.94 25.29
N LEU A 861 -33.60 5.37 25.91
CA LEU A 861 -33.05 5.85 27.18
C LEU A 861 -32.34 7.20 27.04
N LEU A 862 -31.63 7.44 25.93
CA LEU A 862 -30.98 8.73 25.67
C LEU A 862 -32.00 9.84 25.36
N ILE A 863 -33.09 9.52 24.66
CA ILE A 863 -34.19 10.46 24.38
C ILE A 863 -34.99 10.75 25.66
N MET A 864 -35.23 9.77 26.53
CA MET A 864 -35.88 10.03 27.83
C MET A 864 -34.99 10.86 28.77
N PHE A 865 -33.66 10.66 28.76
CA PHE A 865 -32.74 11.47 29.57
C PHE A 865 -32.66 12.92 29.06
N LEU A 866 -32.66 13.14 27.74
CA LEU A 866 -32.74 14.48 27.15
C LEU A 866 -34.09 15.17 27.40
N ILE A 867 -35.21 14.44 27.39
CA ILE A 867 -36.53 15.02 27.69
C ILE A 867 -36.66 15.42 29.16
N ILE A 868 -36.01 14.68 30.08
CA ILE A 868 -35.98 15.03 31.52
C ILE A 868 -35.10 16.25 31.77
N ILE A 869 -33.95 16.37 31.11
CA ILE A 869 -33.06 17.54 31.24
C ILE A 869 -33.70 18.80 30.65
N VAL A 870 -34.34 18.69 29.48
CA VAL A 870 -35.04 19.82 28.84
C VAL A 870 -36.28 20.25 29.65
N LYS A 871 -37.01 19.32 30.29
CA LYS A 871 -38.11 19.68 31.21
C LYS A 871 -37.64 20.34 32.51
N LYS A 872 -36.41 20.06 32.96
CA LYS A 872 -35.83 20.69 34.16
C LYS A 872 -35.30 22.10 33.87
N MET A 873 -34.75 22.34 32.67
CA MET A 873 -34.30 23.67 32.21
C MET A 873 -35.43 24.63 31.81
N ILE A 874 -36.63 24.14 31.51
CA ILE A 874 -37.80 25.00 31.17
C ILE A 874 -38.59 25.41 32.44
N ARG A 875 -38.25 24.86 33.61
CA ARG A 875 -38.90 25.17 34.91
C ARG A 875 -38.00 25.91 35.91
N SER A 876 -36.75 26.19 35.55
CA SER A 876 -35.84 27.14 36.19
C SER A 876 -35.69 28.35 35.30
#